data_AF-A0A2S0RDV2-F1
#
_entry.id   AF-A0A2S0RDV2-F1
#
_cell.length_a   1.000
_cell.length_b   1.000
_cell.length_c   1.000
_cell.angle_alpha   90.00
_cell.angle_beta   90.00
_cell.angle_gamma   90.00
#
_symmetry.space_group_name_H-M   'P 1'
#
loop_
_entity.id
_entity.type
_entity.pdbx_description
1 polymer ?
#
loop_
_entity_poly.entity_id
_entity_poly.type
_entity_poly.pdbx_seq_one_letter_code
_entity_poly.pdbx_strand_id
1 'polypeptide(L)'
;MAGNLLHAQIQPTSYRGAFAPAPAAMWTDSWTNFDPQNTVYPAPTVTVNAAITTNTTWTSGNTYLLSGLIYVKNNATLTIQPGTKILGDNSGSALVVTKGAKINAVGTATNPIVFTSDKPVGARNKGDWGGIILLGKGSFNINGGTNNIEGITASADTQYGGGANPDDNDNSGMLKYVRIEFGGYVFAPNNEINGLTMGAVGRGTTIDYVQTSFINDDGFEWFGGAVNCKHLVSFRNLDDDFDTDNGYSGNVQFALSVRDPQIADVPAVSTSEGFESDNNSTGSAVSPYTSAIFSNLTMVGPTFRQTLPNGGTLAAGYKRALRIRRASQLKIYNSVFMDYLEGLHIDGIASENAAVAGQLRFNNNVLAGITTTSKVLQITAPGTITAGNNAAFNMTSWYAANGNTTVATNSGLLANAYDNGNAFTYTGLDYRPASGSILLSGASFADAPFNGKLEKSAPTVVSPVNYCRNDVASPLSATLVYGGTQLRWYASAGSTTPLAGTPTPMTNSSSVGTRNYYVAQVYPDGLEGPKAVVTVNVYGLPDMPATLTGTTAICNYIGSTDTLTYTTTAVAGAASYSWTLPAGATLVSTSPDGLTATVSFQNAAQGSGTVYIGVQAVSVNGCKSLARTLGLTKILPAAPASISGATSVGNYVGTTTTVTYTTTAVANAQSYLWTVPAGVQIISGQGSTSVVVNFLNASTAVGSLGVISVKSVAPCGPSPARNLSLFKALPARPANINASSSDVCVTAGPSSSITYSIAPIADVTTYNWTVPAGASIVGNSHGPSITVNYTAAFTANGVVSVSSVNNIGSSAARNLTVYRNLPENPSSINGRLKGICPGDTYSYSFPAIAAATSYTFTAPAGAVIKSLNFPSNTTNTLTTSENAFTVTYPVDFVSGTLSFRSANGCGMSVGPNNQDVAKAMPTPTVLNGPATVSCALIGQQVTYTTVGAPNVTSYIWIVPPGATIVSGQGTASLTVIFNNALPASSTISVQYNNACNGIGGKKKLTLTKESCARPAAESVATTTYSELYPNPASDVFNIDIRTDKASETTVSVYAFSGNLVSSVKHQLNAGANTIATDISRLPKGIYIVRFTDPSSSEAETRKLIKK
;
A
#
# COMPACT_ATOMS: atom_id res chain seq x y z
N MET A 1 63.91 8.79 18.77
CA MET A 1 64.36 9.01 17.38
C MET A 1 64.12 10.48 17.05
N ALA A 2 65.15 11.33 17.10
CA ALA A 2 64.95 12.80 17.06
C ALA A 2 65.91 13.52 16.08
N GLY A 3 66.35 12.85 15.01
CA GLY A 3 67.33 13.39 14.05
C GLY A 3 66.76 13.86 12.71
N ASN A 4 65.67 13.25 12.20
CA ASN A 4 65.29 13.35 10.77
C ASN A 4 64.04 14.20 10.49
N LEU A 5 63.65 15.12 11.40
CA LEU A 5 62.51 16.04 11.20
C LEU A 5 62.94 17.51 10.99
N LEU A 6 64.24 17.82 11.03
CA LEU A 6 64.79 19.18 11.11
C LEU A 6 64.68 20.03 9.82
N HIS A 7 64.09 19.52 8.74
CA HIS A 7 64.06 20.19 7.42
C HIS A 7 62.66 20.62 6.93
N ALA A 8 61.60 20.21 7.63
CA ALA A 8 60.24 20.65 7.33
C ALA A 8 59.96 21.98 8.03
N GLN A 9 59.67 23.03 7.26
CA GLN A 9 59.62 24.42 7.72
C GLN A 9 58.49 25.25 7.10
N ILE A 10 57.82 24.75 6.06
CA ILE A 10 56.70 25.44 5.39
C ILE A 10 55.41 24.73 5.77
N GLN A 11 54.53 25.42 6.49
CA GLN A 11 53.21 24.94 6.89
C GLN A 11 52.23 25.03 5.71
N PRO A 12 51.69 23.92 5.19
CA PRO A 12 50.73 24.00 4.09
C PRO A 12 49.42 24.70 4.50
N THR A 13 48.83 25.48 3.59
CA THR A 13 47.61 26.25 3.81
C THR A 13 46.60 26.09 2.67
N SER A 14 45.32 26.34 2.93
CA SER A 14 44.25 26.39 1.90
C SER A 14 44.05 27.80 1.35
N TYR A 15 44.41 28.81 2.15
CA TYR A 15 44.23 30.22 1.90
C TYR A 15 45.50 30.87 1.36
N ARG A 16 45.32 31.97 0.63
CA ARG A 16 46.37 32.86 0.15
C ARG A 16 46.48 34.07 1.10
N GLY A 17 47.67 34.64 1.21
CA GLY A 17 47.98 35.64 2.23
C GLY A 17 48.48 35.02 3.54
N ALA A 18 48.93 35.88 4.46
CA ALA A 18 49.60 35.49 5.69
C ALA A 18 48.70 35.00 6.82
N PHE A 19 47.37 35.15 6.70
CA PHE A 19 46.45 35.00 7.81
C PHE A 19 45.43 33.90 7.54
N ALA A 20 45.27 32.98 8.49
CA ALA A 20 44.16 32.03 8.47
C ALA A 20 42.82 32.76 8.59
N PRO A 21 41.76 32.30 7.90
CA PRO A 21 40.45 32.93 7.98
C PRO A 21 39.83 32.79 9.38
N ALA A 22 38.90 33.69 9.70
CA ALA A 22 38.10 33.61 10.91
C ALA A 22 37.40 32.23 11.03
N PRO A 23 37.28 31.63 12.23
CA PRO A 23 37.49 32.25 13.55
C PRO A 23 38.94 32.20 14.09
N ALA A 24 39.95 31.81 13.30
CA ALA A 24 41.34 31.84 13.77
C ALA A 24 41.75 33.27 14.17
N ALA A 25 42.43 33.42 15.31
CA ALA A 25 43.00 34.70 15.74
C ALA A 25 44.10 35.15 14.76
N MET A 26 44.39 36.46 14.70
CA MET A 26 45.55 36.91 13.93
C MET A 26 46.82 36.59 14.71
N TRP A 27 47.82 36.04 14.05
CA TRP A 27 49.10 35.75 14.69
C TRP A 27 49.85 37.04 15.11
N THR A 28 49.43 38.21 14.65
CA THR A 28 49.90 39.54 15.09
C THR A 28 49.32 39.97 16.44
N ASP A 29 48.21 39.36 16.90
CA ASP A 29 47.48 39.81 18.10
C ASP A 29 48.35 39.79 19.36
N SER A 30 48.09 40.73 20.27
CA SER A 30 48.82 40.98 21.55
C SER A 30 50.28 41.47 21.43
N TRP A 31 51.05 41.04 20.41
CA TRP A 31 52.51 41.21 20.43
C TRP A 31 53.06 42.26 19.48
N THR A 32 52.41 42.61 18.38
CA THR A 32 52.87 43.70 17.49
C THR A 32 52.61 45.08 18.08
N ASN A 33 53.23 46.11 17.50
CA ASN A 33 52.97 47.51 17.77
C ASN A 33 52.59 48.26 16.50
N PHE A 34 51.36 48.75 16.42
CA PHE A 34 50.92 49.60 15.31
C PHE A 34 50.89 51.10 15.68
N ASP A 35 51.38 51.46 16.88
CA ASP A 35 51.65 52.85 17.28
C ASP A 35 52.91 52.99 18.19
N PRO A 36 54.11 52.70 17.64
CA PRO A 36 55.37 52.85 18.37
C PRO A 36 55.77 54.32 18.61
N GLN A 37 55.17 55.28 17.89
CA GLN A 37 55.43 56.72 18.12
C GLN A 37 54.86 57.19 19.46
N ASN A 38 53.65 56.72 19.80
CA ASN A 38 52.97 57.09 21.05
C ASN A 38 53.23 56.11 22.22
N THR A 39 53.93 55.00 21.98
CA THR A 39 54.20 54.00 23.03
C THR A 39 55.18 54.52 24.10
N VAL A 40 54.77 54.52 25.36
CA VAL A 40 55.64 54.86 26.50
C VAL A 40 56.56 53.69 26.82
N TYR A 41 57.87 53.96 26.90
CA TYR A 41 58.88 53.01 27.40
C TYR A 41 59.53 53.56 28.68
N PRO A 42 60.00 52.69 29.61
CA PRO A 42 60.68 53.15 30.82
C PRO A 42 62.03 53.81 30.48
N ALA A 43 62.52 54.67 31.38
CA ALA A 43 63.88 55.19 31.28
C ALA A 43 64.93 54.06 31.43
N PRO A 44 66.15 54.21 30.87
CA PRO A 44 67.25 53.28 31.09
C PRO A 44 67.55 53.02 32.57
N THR A 45 67.82 51.76 32.90
CA THR A 45 68.38 51.34 34.20
C THR A 45 69.79 50.77 34.07
N VAL A 46 70.21 50.36 32.87
CA VAL A 46 71.55 49.82 32.58
C VAL A 46 72.05 50.39 31.25
N THR A 47 73.19 51.09 31.25
CA THR A 47 73.88 51.46 30.00
C THR A 47 74.84 50.34 29.58
N VAL A 48 74.83 50.00 28.29
CA VAL A 48 75.74 49.05 27.64
C VAL A 48 76.53 49.82 26.59
N ASN A 49 77.83 49.94 26.82
CA ASN A 49 78.78 50.73 26.01
C ASN A 49 80.08 49.96 25.71
N ALA A 50 80.03 48.62 25.79
CA ALA A 50 81.18 47.74 25.61
C ALA A 50 80.74 46.39 25.00
N ALA A 51 81.68 45.71 24.34
CA ALA A 51 81.43 44.42 23.69
C ALA A 51 81.17 43.28 24.70
N ILE A 52 80.21 42.42 24.37
CA ILE A 52 79.84 41.23 25.13
C ILE A 52 80.73 40.07 24.66
N THR A 53 81.73 39.74 25.48
CA THR A 53 82.77 38.74 25.20
C THR A 53 82.57 37.40 25.92
N THR A 54 81.55 37.30 26.77
CA THR A 54 81.17 36.11 27.54
C THR A 54 79.64 36.00 27.64
N ASN A 55 79.14 34.80 27.95
CA ASN A 55 77.69 34.53 28.02
C ASN A 55 77.01 35.48 29.03
N THR A 56 76.08 36.29 28.53
CA THR A 56 75.47 37.42 29.27
C THR A 56 73.95 37.29 29.21
N THR A 57 73.26 37.69 30.28
CA THR A 57 71.79 37.69 30.33
C THR A 57 71.26 39.09 30.63
N TRP A 58 70.37 39.59 29.78
CA TRP A 58 69.57 40.79 30.02
C TRP A 58 68.19 40.37 30.58
N THR A 59 67.84 40.99 31.70
CA THR A 59 66.68 40.64 32.55
C THR A 59 65.50 41.59 32.35
N SER A 60 64.27 41.06 32.42
CA SER A 60 63.03 41.81 32.16
C SER A 60 62.73 42.97 33.13
N GLY A 61 63.31 42.96 34.33
CA GLY A 61 63.23 44.07 35.30
C GLY A 61 64.14 45.27 35.00
N ASN A 62 64.88 45.25 33.89
CA ASN A 62 65.77 46.33 33.47
C ASN A 62 65.41 46.87 32.08
N THR A 63 65.68 48.14 31.86
CA THR A 63 65.73 48.76 30.52
C THR A 63 67.18 49.05 30.18
N TYR A 64 67.65 48.49 29.07
CA TYR A 64 69.03 48.61 28.61
C TYR A 64 69.14 49.77 27.62
N LEU A 65 70.21 50.57 27.69
CA LEU A 65 70.57 51.58 26.70
C LEU A 65 71.83 51.13 25.97
N LEU A 66 71.76 50.92 24.66
CA LEU A 66 72.92 50.74 23.78
C LEU A 66 73.52 52.11 23.48
N SER A 67 74.82 52.25 23.73
CA SER A 67 75.57 53.48 23.43
C SER A 67 76.80 53.13 22.60
N GLY A 68 76.80 53.54 21.34
CA GLY A 68 77.71 53.03 20.31
C GLY A 68 77.49 51.56 19.91
N LEU A 69 78.37 51.03 19.07
CA LEU A 69 78.28 49.67 18.51
C LEU A 69 78.55 48.58 19.54
N ILE A 70 77.53 47.77 19.87
CA ILE A 70 77.61 46.71 20.86
C ILE A 70 77.78 45.35 20.17
N TYR A 71 79.01 44.83 20.20
CA TYR A 71 79.35 43.54 19.61
C TYR A 71 79.13 42.38 20.58
N VAL A 72 78.33 41.38 20.22
CA VAL A 72 78.34 40.06 20.86
C VAL A 72 79.36 39.20 20.11
N LYS A 73 80.48 38.88 20.77
CA LYS A 73 81.66 38.27 20.12
C LYS A 73 82.30 37.16 20.96
N ASN A 74 83.43 36.60 20.51
CA ASN A 74 84.14 35.51 21.20
C ASN A 74 83.27 34.25 21.41
N ASN A 75 82.38 33.94 20.45
CA ASN A 75 81.36 32.87 20.53
C ASN A 75 80.39 32.98 21.72
N ALA A 76 80.28 34.16 22.35
CA ALA A 76 79.36 34.39 23.46
C ALA A 76 77.89 34.29 23.02
N THR A 77 77.03 33.90 23.96
CA THR A 77 75.57 33.97 23.81
C THR A 77 75.01 35.10 24.67
N LEU A 78 74.37 36.08 24.04
CA LEU A 78 73.52 37.08 24.71
C LEU A 78 72.10 36.53 24.83
N THR A 79 71.66 36.20 26.05
CA THR A 79 70.26 35.84 26.33
C THR A 79 69.47 37.07 26.78
N ILE A 80 68.26 37.26 26.29
CA ILE A 80 67.38 38.38 26.65
C ILE A 80 66.03 37.80 27.09
N GLN A 81 65.58 38.13 28.29
CA GLN A 81 64.33 37.60 28.85
C GLN A 81 63.08 38.29 28.28
N PRO A 82 61.91 37.61 28.29
CA PRO A 82 60.65 38.20 27.83
C PRO A 82 60.33 39.55 28.46
N GLY A 83 59.76 40.47 27.67
CA GLY A 83 59.36 41.79 28.13
C GLY A 83 60.49 42.82 28.29
N THR A 84 61.77 42.43 28.23
CA THR A 84 62.91 43.35 28.32
C THR A 84 62.81 44.48 27.29
N LYS A 85 63.23 45.69 27.68
CA LYS A 85 63.28 46.87 26.82
C LYS A 85 64.73 47.28 26.57
N ILE A 86 65.04 47.57 25.33
CA ILE A 86 66.36 47.97 24.85
C ILE A 86 66.16 49.25 24.05
N LEU A 87 66.88 50.30 24.42
CA LEU A 87 66.86 51.61 23.80
C LEU A 87 68.20 51.79 23.07
N GLY A 88 68.18 52.25 21.82
CA GLY A 88 69.39 52.69 21.11
C GLY A 88 69.52 54.21 21.19
N ASP A 89 70.72 54.71 21.47
CA ASP A 89 71.02 56.14 21.31
C ASP A 89 71.41 56.51 19.87
N ASN A 90 71.19 57.78 19.55
CA ASN A 90 71.49 58.38 18.25
C ASN A 90 72.97 58.86 18.21
N SER A 91 73.89 57.97 18.59
CA SER A 91 75.35 58.14 18.45
C SER A 91 75.99 57.10 17.52
N GLY A 92 75.16 56.41 16.72
CA GLY A 92 75.56 55.22 15.97
C GLY A 92 75.51 53.94 16.82
N SER A 93 74.52 53.80 17.70
CA SER A 93 74.34 52.56 18.46
C SER A 93 73.68 51.46 17.63
N ALA A 94 74.16 50.22 17.75
CA ALA A 94 73.56 49.04 17.12
C ALA A 94 73.95 47.77 17.89
N LEU A 95 73.23 46.67 17.67
CA LEU A 95 73.58 45.36 18.25
C LEU A 95 74.11 44.42 17.15
N VAL A 96 75.40 44.08 17.22
CA VAL A 96 76.10 43.27 16.21
C VAL A 96 76.45 41.90 16.78
N VAL A 97 75.77 40.85 16.33
CA VAL A 97 76.06 39.45 16.69
C VAL A 97 77.09 38.92 15.69
N THR A 98 78.36 38.81 16.13
CA THR A 98 79.47 38.47 15.22
C THR A 98 79.48 36.99 14.86
N LYS A 99 80.18 36.64 13.77
CA LYS A 99 80.21 35.30 13.18
C LYS A 99 80.65 34.22 14.18
N GLY A 100 79.68 33.44 14.67
CA GLY A 100 79.87 32.36 15.66
C GLY A 100 79.40 32.68 17.09
N ALA A 101 79.13 33.96 17.40
CA ALA A 101 78.36 34.36 18.57
C ALA A 101 76.85 34.15 18.35
N LYS A 102 76.06 34.33 19.41
CA LYS A 102 74.61 34.08 19.37
C LYS A 102 73.80 35.12 20.14
N ILE A 103 72.58 35.37 19.68
CA ILE A 103 71.52 36.03 20.46
C ILE A 103 70.39 35.06 20.76
N ASN A 104 69.83 35.11 21.97
CA ASN A 104 68.72 34.29 22.43
C ASN A 104 67.66 35.21 23.03
N ALA A 105 66.98 35.95 22.17
CA ALA A 105 65.93 36.91 22.51
C ALA A 105 64.57 36.26 22.27
N VAL A 106 64.07 35.54 23.28
CA VAL A 106 62.78 34.84 23.23
C VAL A 106 61.81 35.54 24.17
N GLY A 107 60.99 36.41 23.60
CA GLY A 107 59.81 37.00 24.25
C GLY A 107 58.61 36.05 24.26
N THR A 108 57.46 36.61 24.63
CA THR A 108 56.15 35.92 24.53
C THR A 108 55.13 36.88 23.93
N ALA A 109 53.99 36.36 23.45
CA ALA A 109 52.97 37.19 22.82
C ALA A 109 52.41 38.32 23.71
N THR A 110 52.44 38.15 25.04
CA THR A 110 52.04 39.18 26.02
C THR A 110 53.20 39.98 26.59
N ASN A 111 54.45 39.50 26.42
CA ASN A 111 55.67 40.16 26.88
C ASN A 111 56.73 40.13 25.77
N PRO A 112 56.54 40.89 24.68
CA PRO A 112 57.53 40.98 23.61
C PRO A 112 58.78 41.74 24.09
N ILE A 113 59.92 41.30 23.59
CA ILE A 113 61.18 42.05 23.72
C ILE A 113 61.13 43.20 22.72
N VAL A 114 61.55 44.39 23.12
CA VAL A 114 61.50 45.58 22.24
C VAL A 114 62.85 46.26 22.21
N PHE A 115 63.37 46.43 21.00
CA PHE A 115 64.46 47.33 20.67
C PHE A 115 63.87 48.57 19.99
N THR A 116 64.19 49.77 20.46
CA THR A 116 63.51 51.02 20.04
C THR A 116 64.39 52.24 20.32
N SER A 117 63.95 53.43 19.92
CA SER A 117 64.68 54.70 20.12
C SER A 117 64.67 55.18 21.58
N ASP A 118 65.80 55.72 22.06
CA ASP A 118 65.92 56.41 23.36
C ASP A 118 65.08 57.70 23.46
N LYS A 119 64.58 58.23 22.34
CA LYS A 119 63.85 59.51 22.30
C LYS A 119 62.46 59.38 22.94
N PRO A 120 61.96 60.48 23.56
CA PRO A 120 60.65 60.48 24.21
C PRO A 120 59.51 60.30 23.20
N VAL A 121 58.34 59.92 23.72
CA VAL A 121 57.09 59.78 22.96
C VAL A 121 56.84 61.00 22.05
N GLY A 122 56.45 60.74 20.81
CA GLY A 122 56.23 61.76 19.78
C GLY A 122 57.49 62.27 19.07
N ALA A 123 58.68 62.15 19.68
CA ALA A 123 59.94 62.72 19.18
C ALA A 123 60.92 61.70 18.56
N ARG A 124 60.48 60.46 18.34
CA ARG A 124 61.27 59.39 17.72
C ARG A 124 61.31 59.56 16.21
N ASN A 125 62.45 59.25 15.61
CA ASN A 125 62.69 59.36 14.18
C ASN A 125 63.24 58.04 13.64
N LYS A 126 63.15 57.89 12.32
CA LYS A 126 63.85 56.82 11.61
C LYS A 126 65.36 57.01 11.78
N GLY A 127 66.10 55.93 11.93
CA GLY A 127 67.55 55.98 12.09
C GLY A 127 68.00 56.60 13.41
N ASP A 128 67.13 56.66 14.42
CA ASP A 128 67.53 57.05 15.78
C ASP A 128 68.56 56.07 16.38
N TRP A 129 68.64 54.85 15.85
CA TRP A 129 69.70 53.88 16.10
C TRP A 129 69.82 52.88 14.93
N GLY A 130 70.80 51.99 14.98
CA GLY A 130 71.24 51.15 13.86
C GLY A 130 70.71 49.72 13.80
N GLY A 131 69.64 49.36 14.52
CA GLY A 131 69.01 48.03 14.37
C GLY A 131 69.85 46.85 14.88
N ILE A 132 69.51 45.64 14.41
CA ILE A 132 70.15 44.38 14.80
C ILE A 132 70.83 43.74 13.59
N ILE A 133 72.13 43.48 13.70
CA ILE A 133 72.92 42.78 12.70
C ILE A 133 73.25 41.36 13.19
N LEU A 134 72.88 40.35 12.39
CA LEU A 134 73.25 38.95 12.60
C LEU A 134 74.25 38.50 11.54
N LEU A 135 75.46 38.12 11.96
CA LEU A 135 76.51 37.63 11.07
C LEU A 135 76.68 36.10 11.27
N GLY A 136 76.57 35.34 10.19
CA GLY A 136 76.64 33.87 10.19
C GLY A 136 77.72 33.30 9.27
N LYS A 137 77.83 31.97 9.26
CA LYS A 137 78.80 31.19 8.47
C LYS A 137 78.21 30.53 7.20
N GLY A 138 76.98 30.87 6.83
CA GLY A 138 76.29 30.31 5.67
C GLY A 138 76.90 30.73 4.33
N SER A 139 76.24 30.30 3.26
CA SER A 139 76.67 30.59 1.89
C SER A 139 76.52 32.06 1.51
N PHE A 140 77.44 32.55 0.67
CA PHE A 140 77.44 33.89 0.10
C PHE A 140 78.12 33.81 -1.27
N ASN A 141 77.57 34.44 -2.31
CA ASN A 141 77.92 34.08 -3.69
C ASN A 141 79.01 34.92 -4.37
N ILE A 142 79.48 36.02 -3.76
CA ILE A 142 80.60 36.83 -4.27
C ILE A 142 81.78 36.84 -3.29
N ASN A 143 82.87 37.54 -3.63
CA ASN A 143 84.05 37.79 -2.77
C ASN A 143 84.67 36.54 -2.11
N GLY A 144 84.58 35.38 -2.76
CA GLY A 144 85.12 34.11 -2.24
C GLY A 144 84.31 33.50 -1.08
N GLY A 145 83.06 33.92 -0.88
CA GLY A 145 82.17 33.41 0.18
C GLY A 145 82.23 34.17 1.50
N THR A 146 82.88 35.34 1.54
CA THR A 146 82.93 36.23 2.71
C THR A 146 82.81 37.69 2.30
N ASN A 147 82.16 38.50 3.12
CA ASN A 147 82.17 39.95 3.03
C ASN A 147 82.19 40.57 4.43
N ASN A 148 82.40 41.89 4.52
CA ASN A 148 82.06 42.65 5.72
C ASN A 148 80.66 43.23 5.54
N ILE A 149 79.94 43.44 6.65
CA ILE A 149 78.71 44.23 6.59
C ILE A 149 79.05 45.69 6.29
N GLU A 150 78.21 46.32 5.47
CA GLU A 150 78.35 47.73 5.08
C GLU A 150 78.01 48.70 6.21
N GLY A 151 78.15 50.00 5.95
CA GLY A 151 78.06 51.09 6.93
C GLY A 151 79.21 51.12 7.96
N ILE A 152 79.52 49.97 8.56
CA ILE A 152 80.50 49.81 9.63
C ILE A 152 81.88 49.49 9.04
N THR A 153 82.94 49.99 9.68
CA THR A 153 84.33 49.72 9.26
C THR A 153 84.63 48.22 9.20
N ALA A 154 85.24 47.78 8.08
CA ALA A 154 85.62 46.40 7.83
C ALA A 154 86.62 45.86 8.89
N SER A 155 86.30 44.69 9.47
CA SER A 155 87.03 44.12 10.60
C SER A 155 86.70 42.63 10.78
N ALA A 156 87.44 41.93 11.64
CA ALA A 156 87.11 40.54 11.99
C ALA A 156 85.75 40.40 12.72
N ASP A 157 85.25 41.46 13.36
CA ASP A 157 83.95 41.46 14.04
C ASP A 157 82.77 41.80 13.09
N THR A 158 83.04 42.44 11.96
CA THR A 158 82.03 42.80 10.94
C THR A 158 81.98 41.83 9.74
N GLN A 159 82.82 40.79 9.72
CA GLN A 159 82.88 39.81 8.63
C GLN A 159 81.84 38.68 8.77
N TYR A 160 81.03 38.44 7.72
CA TYR A 160 80.12 37.30 7.59
C TYR A 160 80.56 36.29 6.51
N GLY A 161 79.79 35.21 6.34
CA GLY A 161 80.02 34.15 5.35
C GLY A 161 81.04 33.09 5.78
N GLY A 162 80.89 31.85 5.30
CA GLY A 162 81.81 30.74 5.59
C GLY A 162 82.98 30.57 4.61
N GLY A 163 83.12 31.46 3.62
CA GLY A 163 84.18 31.38 2.61
C GLY A 163 84.02 30.14 1.73
N ALA A 164 85.14 29.44 1.49
CA ALA A 164 85.18 28.23 0.68
C ALA A 164 84.45 27.01 1.29
N ASN A 165 84.04 27.06 2.57
CA ASN A 165 83.33 25.99 3.25
C ASN A 165 82.13 26.55 4.04
N PRO A 166 81.04 26.98 3.37
CA PRO A 166 79.90 27.56 4.05
C PRO A 166 79.13 26.52 4.89
N ASP A 167 78.79 26.89 6.12
CA ASP A 167 77.89 26.13 6.98
C ASP A 167 76.48 26.74 6.92
N ASP A 168 75.73 26.30 5.93
CA ASP A 168 74.31 26.63 5.78
C ASP A 168 73.43 26.16 6.96
N ASN A 169 73.96 25.35 7.89
CA ASN A 169 73.28 24.91 9.12
C ASN A 169 73.74 25.67 10.37
N ASP A 170 74.58 26.70 10.21
CA ASP A 170 75.02 27.57 11.31
C ASP A 170 73.82 28.19 12.04
N ASN A 171 74.07 28.56 13.30
CA ASN A 171 73.03 28.95 14.24
C ASN A 171 73.51 30.17 15.02
N SER A 172 73.09 31.37 14.58
CA SER A 172 73.29 32.66 15.26
C SER A 172 72.31 32.87 16.43
N GLY A 173 71.50 31.85 16.76
CA GLY A 173 70.60 31.82 17.91
C GLY A 173 69.12 31.91 17.54
N MET A 174 68.35 32.67 18.32
CA MET A 174 66.90 32.79 18.22
C MET A 174 66.41 34.22 18.48
N LEU A 175 65.58 34.74 17.57
CA LEU A 175 64.72 35.91 17.77
C LEU A 175 63.25 35.45 17.74
N LYS A 176 62.51 35.67 18.82
CA LYS A 176 61.07 35.35 18.89
C LYS A 176 60.27 36.31 19.76
N TYR A 177 59.12 36.77 19.26
CA TYR A 177 58.32 37.86 19.82
C TYR A 177 59.18 39.11 20.12
N VAL A 178 59.85 39.59 19.06
CA VAL A 178 60.76 40.74 19.10
C VAL A 178 60.19 41.88 18.25
N ARG A 179 60.21 43.10 18.77
CA ARG A 179 60.01 44.33 17.98
C ARG A 179 61.34 45.05 17.83
N ILE A 180 61.57 45.60 16.64
CA ILE A 180 62.69 46.47 16.32
C ILE A 180 62.08 47.75 15.72
N GLU A 181 62.14 48.84 16.46
CA GLU A 181 61.46 50.09 16.13
C GLU A 181 62.54 51.18 15.91
N PHE A 182 62.38 52.06 14.92
CA PHE A 182 63.24 53.24 14.70
C PHE A 182 64.73 52.96 14.38
N GLY A 183 65.04 51.80 13.80
CA GLY A 183 66.37 51.47 13.24
C GLY A 183 66.72 52.27 11.98
N GLY A 184 67.85 51.98 11.31
CA GLY A 184 68.24 52.67 10.06
C GLY A 184 69.34 53.74 10.20
N TYR A 185 70.21 53.68 11.21
CA TYR A 185 71.22 54.74 11.41
C TYR A 185 72.21 54.85 10.24
N VAL A 186 72.44 56.09 9.80
CA VAL A 186 73.36 56.45 8.71
C VAL A 186 74.82 56.41 9.17
N PHE A 187 75.47 55.24 9.05
CA PHE A 187 76.90 55.10 9.37
C PHE A 187 77.81 55.69 8.28
N ALA A 188 77.41 55.56 7.02
CA ALA A 188 77.95 56.28 5.87
C ALA A 188 76.82 56.52 4.85
N PRO A 189 76.92 57.52 3.95
CA PRO A 189 75.85 57.80 2.98
C PRO A 189 75.61 56.62 2.03
N ASN A 190 74.35 56.23 1.84
CA ASN A 190 73.93 55.12 0.98
C ASN A 190 74.57 53.78 1.41
N ASN A 191 74.76 53.59 2.71
CA ASN A 191 75.38 52.48 3.43
C ASN A 191 74.80 52.45 4.87
N GLU A 192 73.48 52.54 4.96
CA GLU A 192 72.68 52.52 6.18
C GLU A 192 72.65 51.09 6.79
N ILE A 193 72.05 50.91 7.98
CA ILE A 193 71.84 49.56 8.56
C ILE A 193 70.36 49.31 8.84
N ASN A 194 69.86 48.27 8.20
CA ASN A 194 68.48 47.80 8.19
C ASN A 194 67.92 47.35 9.54
N GLY A 195 66.60 47.15 9.61
CA GLY A 195 65.91 46.79 10.86
C GLY A 195 66.40 45.46 11.44
N LEU A 196 66.43 44.43 10.59
CA LEU A 196 67.11 43.18 10.86
C LEU A 196 67.97 42.79 9.67
N THR A 197 69.28 42.98 9.81
CA THR A 197 70.29 42.70 8.78
C THR A 197 70.86 41.29 8.98
N MET A 198 70.81 40.44 7.95
CA MET A 198 71.15 39.02 8.05
C MET A 198 72.28 38.63 7.09
N GLY A 199 73.53 38.86 7.51
CA GLY A 199 74.74 38.49 6.78
C GLY A 199 75.01 36.98 6.84
N ALA A 200 74.71 36.26 5.76
CA ALA A 200 74.91 34.82 5.59
C ALA A 200 74.46 33.95 6.79
N VAL A 201 73.28 34.25 7.34
CA VAL A 201 72.74 33.54 8.52
C VAL A 201 72.27 32.13 8.14
N GLY A 202 72.66 31.12 8.93
CA GLY A 202 72.38 29.70 8.66
C GLY A 202 71.00 29.22 9.11
N ARG A 203 70.56 28.09 8.53
CA ARG A 203 69.23 27.47 8.72
C ARG A 203 68.98 26.86 10.10
N GLY A 204 70.01 26.79 10.95
CA GLY A 204 69.88 26.44 12.37
C GLY A 204 69.43 27.62 13.25
N THR A 205 69.42 28.85 12.72
CA THR A 205 68.94 30.06 13.40
C THR A 205 67.40 30.14 13.32
N THR A 206 66.74 30.57 14.41
CA THR A 206 65.27 30.76 14.43
C THR A 206 64.92 32.23 14.42
N ILE A 207 64.06 32.65 13.49
CA ILE A 207 63.48 34.00 13.42
C ILE A 207 61.97 33.83 13.27
N ASP A 208 61.20 34.02 14.34
CA ASP A 208 59.78 33.67 14.35
C ASP A 208 58.98 34.62 15.25
N TYR A 209 58.01 35.36 14.69
CA TYR A 209 57.35 36.51 15.35
C TYR A 209 58.33 37.67 15.58
N VAL A 210 58.75 38.31 14.50
CA VAL A 210 59.61 39.52 14.53
C VAL A 210 58.95 40.64 13.75
N GLN A 211 58.87 41.83 14.37
CA GLN A 211 58.39 43.05 13.73
C GLN A 211 59.54 44.03 13.57
N THR A 212 59.69 44.62 12.39
CA THR A 212 60.45 45.87 12.20
C THR A 212 59.49 47.01 11.88
N SER A 213 59.79 48.20 12.39
CA SER A 213 58.94 49.37 12.15
C SER A 213 59.68 50.69 12.22
N PHE A 214 59.26 51.65 11.39
CA PHE A 214 59.89 52.97 11.28
C PHE A 214 61.41 52.90 11.04
N ILE A 215 61.91 51.87 10.35
CA ILE A 215 63.32 51.85 9.92
C ILE A 215 63.54 52.98 8.89
N ASN A 216 64.75 53.56 8.83
CA ASN A 216 65.18 54.54 7.81
C ASN A 216 65.59 53.90 6.48
N ASP A 217 65.50 52.58 6.41
CA ASP A 217 66.04 51.70 5.39
C ASP A 217 65.09 50.48 5.38
N ASP A 218 65.54 49.30 4.96
CA ASP A 218 64.71 48.10 4.86
C ASP A 218 64.19 47.56 6.19
N GLY A 219 63.00 46.97 6.09
CA GLY A 219 62.41 46.19 7.16
C GLY A 219 63.20 44.93 7.50
N PHE A 220 63.62 44.16 6.50
CA PHE A 220 64.37 42.91 6.66
C PHE A 220 65.25 42.69 5.44
N GLU A 221 66.53 42.37 5.65
CA GLU A 221 67.48 42.22 4.56
C GLU A 221 68.34 40.96 4.73
N TRP A 222 68.48 40.18 3.65
CA TRP A 222 69.28 38.95 3.62
C TRP A 222 70.46 39.03 2.64
N PHE A 223 71.65 39.35 3.14
CA PHE A 223 72.91 39.19 2.40
C PHE A 223 73.35 37.72 2.39
N GLY A 224 72.75 36.91 1.52
CA GLY A 224 73.03 35.49 1.40
C GLY A 224 72.47 34.63 2.54
N GLY A 225 73.03 33.43 2.70
CA GLY A 225 72.67 32.48 3.75
C GLY A 225 71.42 31.65 3.44
N ALA A 226 70.86 31.05 4.49
CA ALA A 226 69.77 30.10 4.39
C ALA A 226 68.85 30.02 5.63
N VAL A 227 68.89 31.04 6.50
CA VAL A 227 67.99 31.20 7.65
C VAL A 227 66.52 31.10 7.22
N ASN A 228 65.65 30.66 8.13
CA ASN A 228 64.23 30.45 7.83
C ASN A 228 63.39 31.24 8.82
N CYS A 229 62.41 31.95 8.30
CA CYS A 229 61.71 32.98 9.05
C CYS A 229 60.19 32.74 9.02
N LYS A 230 59.52 33.02 10.14
CA LYS A 230 58.06 33.00 10.20
C LYS A 230 57.48 34.23 10.91
N HIS A 231 56.24 34.57 10.60
CA HIS A 231 55.47 35.63 11.29
C HIS A 231 56.22 36.97 11.32
N LEU A 232 56.66 37.44 10.16
CA LEU A 232 57.39 38.71 10.00
C LEU A 232 56.44 39.88 9.78
N VAL A 233 56.74 41.05 10.33
CA VAL A 233 55.93 42.28 10.12
C VAL A 233 56.84 43.45 9.76
N SER A 234 56.69 43.98 8.54
CA SER A 234 57.21 45.29 8.13
C SER A 234 56.14 46.36 8.36
N PHE A 235 56.48 47.48 9.00
CA PHE A 235 55.51 48.52 9.33
C PHE A 235 56.08 49.94 9.20
N ARG A 236 55.65 50.67 8.16
CA ARG A 236 56.03 52.09 7.91
C ARG A 236 57.54 52.33 7.85
N ASN A 237 58.30 51.39 7.31
CA ASN A 237 59.73 51.52 7.02
C ASN A 237 59.96 52.52 5.86
N LEU A 238 61.19 53.01 5.65
CA LEU A 238 61.45 54.02 4.60
C LEU A 238 61.53 53.35 3.24
N ASP A 239 62.57 52.54 3.02
CA ASP A 239 62.74 51.80 1.76
C ASP A 239 62.04 50.44 1.83
N ASP A 240 62.67 49.30 1.58
CA ASP A 240 61.91 48.09 1.25
C ASP A 240 61.35 47.35 2.46
N ASP A 241 60.32 46.53 2.22
CA ASP A 241 59.81 45.63 3.26
C ASP A 241 60.73 44.42 3.46
N PHE A 242 61.32 43.91 2.37
CA PHE A 242 62.10 42.69 2.27
C PHE A 242 63.05 42.73 1.05
N ASP A 243 64.34 43.06 1.20
CA ASP A 243 65.35 42.81 0.14
C ASP A 243 66.12 41.50 0.40
N THR A 244 66.47 40.82 -0.69
CA THR A 244 67.09 39.49 -0.71
C THR A 244 68.21 39.48 -1.74
N ASP A 245 69.45 39.33 -1.28
CA ASP A 245 70.65 39.43 -2.14
C ASP A 245 71.68 38.30 -1.88
N ASN A 246 72.74 38.29 -2.69
CA ASN A 246 74.00 37.58 -2.57
C ASN A 246 73.90 36.06 -2.32
N GLY A 247 72.84 35.43 -2.81
CA GLY A 247 72.67 33.97 -2.78
C GLY A 247 71.68 33.45 -1.75
N TYR A 248 70.84 34.30 -1.14
CA TYR A 248 69.92 33.88 -0.08
C TYR A 248 68.96 32.77 -0.54
N SER A 249 68.94 31.66 0.21
CA SER A 249 68.30 30.38 -0.18
C SER A 249 67.32 29.83 0.87
N GLY A 250 66.92 30.66 1.83
CA GLY A 250 66.04 30.30 2.94
C GLY A 250 64.56 30.09 2.57
N ASN A 251 63.75 29.89 3.61
CA ASN A 251 62.29 29.79 3.52
C ASN A 251 61.65 30.81 4.47
N VAL A 252 60.75 31.64 3.96
CA VAL A 252 60.01 32.66 4.73
C VAL A 252 58.51 32.41 4.58
N GLN A 253 57.76 32.38 5.69
CA GLN A 253 56.31 32.17 5.64
C GLN A 253 55.53 33.02 6.65
N PHE A 254 54.34 33.47 6.25
CA PHE A 254 53.49 34.35 7.06
C PHE A 254 54.19 35.68 7.31
N ALA A 255 54.16 36.57 6.33
CA ALA A 255 54.68 37.93 6.47
C ALA A 255 53.59 38.97 6.19
N LEU A 256 53.57 40.04 6.97
CA LEU A 256 52.72 41.21 6.78
C LEU A 256 53.61 42.42 6.42
N SER A 257 53.24 43.15 5.37
CA SER A 257 53.66 44.55 5.21
C SER A 257 52.44 45.46 5.35
N VAL A 258 52.62 46.59 6.03
CA VAL A 258 51.68 47.71 6.02
C VAL A 258 52.47 49.01 5.81
N ARG A 259 52.34 49.58 4.60
CA ARG A 259 53.00 50.82 4.19
C ARG A 259 52.19 52.06 4.61
N ASP A 260 52.88 53.20 4.62
CA ASP A 260 52.34 54.54 4.89
C ASP A 260 52.48 55.38 3.61
N PRO A 261 51.41 56.01 3.09
CA PRO A 261 51.50 56.81 1.87
C PRO A 261 52.54 57.93 1.93
N GLN A 262 52.86 58.48 3.09
CA GLN A 262 53.75 59.64 3.21
C GLN A 262 55.22 59.29 3.46
N ILE A 263 55.58 58.00 3.51
CA ILE A 263 56.92 57.53 3.89
C ILE A 263 57.50 56.63 2.80
N ALA A 264 58.40 57.17 1.99
CA ALA A 264 59.28 56.44 1.07
C ALA A 264 60.57 57.24 0.86
N ASP A 265 61.62 56.62 0.35
CA ASP A 265 62.86 57.31 0.00
C ASP A 265 62.68 58.31 -1.17
N VAL A 266 63.69 59.16 -1.41
CA VAL A 266 63.74 60.11 -2.52
C VAL A 266 64.13 59.38 -3.81
N PRO A 267 63.34 59.44 -4.91
CA PRO A 267 63.58 58.74 -6.20
C PRO A 267 64.93 58.94 -6.92
N ALA A 268 65.84 59.74 -6.37
CA ALA A 268 67.19 59.98 -6.87
C ALA A 268 68.27 59.22 -6.07
N VAL A 269 67.89 58.58 -4.95
CA VAL A 269 68.71 57.67 -4.14
C VAL A 269 68.21 56.25 -4.41
N SER A 270 67.05 55.87 -3.87
CA SER A 270 66.38 54.58 -4.12
C SER A 270 64.90 54.75 -4.53
N THR A 271 64.16 53.64 -4.68
CA THR A 271 62.71 53.63 -4.90
C THR A 271 62.02 52.50 -4.14
N SER A 272 61.32 52.85 -3.07
CA SER A 272 60.75 51.91 -2.12
C SER A 272 59.67 50.98 -2.69
N GLU A 273 59.87 49.68 -2.50
CA GLU A 273 59.07 48.56 -2.99
C GLU A 273 58.45 47.74 -1.84
N GLY A 274 57.60 46.78 -2.19
CA GLY A 274 57.25 45.67 -1.29
C GLY A 274 58.29 44.54 -1.26
N PHE A 275 59.15 44.46 -2.28
CA PHE A 275 60.26 43.50 -2.43
C PHE A 275 61.23 44.02 -3.50
N GLU A 276 62.50 44.16 -3.16
CA GLU A 276 63.61 44.06 -4.10
C GLU A 276 64.25 42.65 -3.99
N SER A 277 64.93 42.22 -5.05
CA SER A 277 65.62 40.93 -5.04
C SER A 277 66.66 40.84 -6.14
N ASP A 278 67.90 40.67 -5.70
CA ASP A 278 69.10 40.58 -6.53
C ASP A 278 69.79 39.22 -6.39
N ASN A 279 70.55 38.80 -7.40
CA ASN A 279 71.57 37.77 -7.16
C ASN A 279 72.85 38.35 -6.56
N ASN A 280 73.17 39.57 -6.95
CA ASN A 280 74.23 40.45 -6.48
C ASN A 280 74.13 41.77 -7.26
N SER A 281 74.73 42.83 -6.75
CA SER A 281 74.73 44.18 -7.36
C SER A 281 75.16 44.26 -8.83
N THR A 282 75.92 43.27 -9.35
CA THR A 282 76.33 43.19 -10.76
C THR A 282 75.42 42.32 -11.64
N GLY A 283 74.48 41.59 -11.05
CA GLY A 283 73.65 40.59 -11.74
C GLY A 283 74.43 39.39 -12.29
N SER A 284 75.60 39.10 -11.72
CA SER A 284 76.49 38.04 -12.20
C SER A 284 75.93 36.65 -11.95
N ALA A 285 76.21 35.74 -12.88
CA ALA A 285 75.68 34.36 -12.92
C ALA A 285 76.45 33.40 -11.98
N VAL A 286 76.58 33.77 -10.70
CA VAL A 286 77.34 33.02 -9.69
C VAL A 286 76.41 32.30 -8.72
N SER A 287 76.84 31.10 -8.29
CA SER A 287 76.10 30.23 -7.35
C SER A 287 76.64 30.34 -5.92
N PRO A 288 75.80 30.16 -4.87
CA PRO A 288 74.36 29.93 -4.95
C PRO A 288 73.62 31.16 -5.48
N TYR A 289 72.51 30.92 -6.18
CA TYR A 289 71.65 32.02 -6.60
C TYR A 289 70.73 32.46 -5.46
N THR A 290 70.39 33.74 -5.39
CA THR A 290 69.27 34.21 -4.57
C THR A 290 68.02 33.50 -5.07
N SER A 291 67.48 32.62 -4.24
CA SER A 291 66.61 31.52 -4.69
C SER A 291 65.60 31.08 -3.63
N ALA A 292 65.51 31.84 -2.53
CA ALA A 292 64.64 31.63 -1.38
C ALA A 292 63.16 31.44 -1.74
N ILE A 293 62.44 30.74 -0.87
CA ILE A 293 60.99 30.52 -0.97
C ILE A 293 60.28 31.42 0.01
N PHE A 294 59.48 32.35 -0.49
CA PHE A 294 58.51 33.10 0.28
C PHE A 294 57.11 32.53 0.04
N SER A 295 56.33 32.34 1.09
CA SER A 295 54.93 31.90 0.95
C SER A 295 53.99 32.55 1.97
N ASN A 296 52.71 32.66 1.63
CA ASN A 296 51.69 33.25 2.51
C ASN A 296 52.12 34.66 2.99
N LEU A 297 52.35 35.60 2.07
CA LEU A 297 52.59 37.00 2.39
C LEU A 297 51.30 37.81 2.20
N THR A 298 51.02 38.77 3.09
CA THR A 298 49.98 39.80 2.93
C THR A 298 50.67 41.16 2.88
N MET A 299 50.78 41.73 1.69
CA MET A 299 51.51 42.99 1.46
C MET A 299 50.52 44.11 1.18
N VAL A 300 50.37 45.04 2.12
CA VAL A 300 49.38 46.13 2.10
C VAL A 300 50.07 47.45 1.77
N GLY A 301 50.00 47.82 0.50
CA GLY A 301 50.61 49.01 -0.07
C GLY A 301 49.89 50.33 0.29
N PRO A 302 50.50 51.46 -0.09
CA PRO A 302 50.08 52.78 0.35
C PRO A 302 48.87 53.39 -0.40
N THR A 303 48.59 52.98 -1.64
CA THR A 303 47.81 53.81 -2.58
C THR A 303 46.34 53.94 -2.19
N PHE A 304 45.72 52.88 -1.67
CA PHE A 304 44.37 52.97 -1.13
C PHE A 304 44.32 53.78 0.16
N ARG A 305 45.31 53.62 1.06
CA ARG A 305 45.40 54.39 2.31
C ARG A 305 45.53 55.90 2.05
N GLN A 306 46.17 56.29 0.94
CA GLN A 306 46.23 57.68 0.48
C GLN A 306 44.84 58.29 0.21
N THR A 307 43.87 57.48 -0.26
CA THR A 307 42.51 57.95 -0.60
C THR A 307 41.60 58.17 0.62
N LEU A 308 42.02 57.72 1.80
CA LEU A 308 41.25 57.81 3.03
C LEU A 308 41.41 59.21 3.68
N PRO A 309 40.51 59.61 4.59
CA PRO A 309 40.64 60.90 5.27
C PRO A 309 42.01 61.02 5.95
N ASN A 310 42.66 62.18 5.79
CA ASN A 310 44.03 62.46 6.23
C ASN A 310 45.16 61.68 5.52
N GLY A 311 44.88 60.92 4.44
CA GLY A 311 45.88 60.09 3.74
C GLY A 311 47.02 60.81 3.01
N GLY A 312 46.97 62.14 2.93
CA GLY A 312 48.07 62.98 2.45
C GLY A 312 48.44 62.77 0.98
N THR A 313 49.70 63.04 0.66
CA THR A 313 50.27 62.85 -0.68
C THR A 313 51.15 61.62 -0.68
N LEU A 314 50.98 60.73 -1.67
CA LEU A 314 51.86 59.59 -1.88
C LEU A 314 53.31 60.08 -2.09
N ALA A 315 54.22 59.60 -1.25
CA ALA A 315 55.64 59.90 -1.33
C ALA A 315 56.21 59.38 -2.66
N ALA A 316 56.97 60.22 -3.35
CA ALA A 316 57.38 59.98 -4.73
C ALA A 316 58.29 58.76 -4.91
N GLY A 317 58.93 58.27 -3.83
CA GLY A 317 59.74 57.04 -3.79
C GLY A 317 58.98 55.79 -4.25
N TYR A 318 57.79 55.56 -3.69
CA TYR A 318 57.02 54.32 -3.88
C TYR A 318 56.84 53.90 -5.34
N LYS A 319 57.18 52.66 -5.66
CA LYS A 319 56.86 52.06 -6.97
C LYS A 319 56.07 50.75 -6.84
N ARG A 320 56.72 49.62 -6.55
CA ARG A 320 56.24 48.29 -6.96
C ARG A 320 55.79 47.47 -5.77
N ALA A 321 54.84 46.57 -6.04
CA ALA A 321 54.58 45.45 -5.13
C ALA A 321 55.81 44.53 -5.03
N LEU A 322 56.48 44.26 -6.16
CA LEU A 322 57.73 43.50 -6.20
C LEU A 322 58.61 43.88 -7.40
N ARG A 323 59.93 43.75 -7.23
CA ARG A 323 60.93 43.91 -8.29
C ARG A 323 62.01 42.84 -8.19
N ILE A 324 61.93 41.84 -9.07
CA ILE A 324 62.90 40.73 -9.13
C ILE A 324 63.86 40.99 -10.29
N ARG A 325 65.13 41.25 -10.01
CA ARG A 325 66.10 41.76 -11.00
C ARG A 325 67.45 41.04 -10.89
N ARG A 326 68.46 41.51 -11.66
CA ARG A 326 69.88 41.11 -11.54
C ARG A 326 70.10 39.58 -11.33
N ALA A 327 69.46 38.76 -12.17
CA ALA A 327 69.57 37.30 -12.17
C ALA A 327 69.02 36.58 -10.91
N SER A 328 68.24 37.23 -10.06
CA SER A 328 67.55 36.59 -8.94
C SER A 328 66.62 35.47 -9.44
N GLN A 329 66.56 34.39 -8.67
CA GLN A 329 65.73 33.21 -8.88
C GLN A 329 64.69 33.06 -7.75
N LEU A 330 64.24 34.17 -7.17
CA LEU A 330 63.29 34.21 -6.06
C LEU A 330 61.98 33.44 -6.37
N LYS A 331 61.37 32.85 -5.35
CA LYS A 331 60.21 31.96 -5.47
C LYS A 331 59.10 32.38 -4.51
N ILE A 332 58.01 32.90 -5.04
CA ILE A 332 56.94 33.53 -4.25
C ILE A 332 55.62 32.81 -4.51
N TYR A 333 54.99 32.33 -3.45
CA TYR A 333 53.79 31.49 -3.52
C TYR A 333 52.65 31.95 -2.61
N ASN A 334 51.40 31.69 -3.01
CA ASN A 334 50.23 31.73 -2.12
C ASN A 334 50.02 33.08 -1.39
N SER A 335 50.41 34.18 -2.01
CA SER A 335 50.50 35.51 -1.37
C SER A 335 49.52 36.52 -1.99
N VAL A 336 49.28 37.63 -1.29
CA VAL A 336 48.51 38.78 -1.80
C VAL A 336 49.33 40.05 -1.68
N PHE A 337 49.36 40.81 -2.77
CA PHE A 337 49.95 42.14 -2.83
C PHE A 337 48.85 43.10 -3.31
N MET A 338 48.52 44.08 -2.48
CA MET A 338 47.39 44.97 -2.70
C MET A 338 47.79 46.44 -2.56
N ASP A 339 47.21 47.29 -3.39
CA ASP A 339 47.25 48.76 -3.27
C ASP A 339 48.67 49.37 -3.36
N TYR A 340 49.47 48.87 -4.31
CA TYR A 340 50.74 49.48 -4.73
C TYR A 340 50.55 50.34 -6.00
N LEU A 341 51.55 51.16 -6.35
CA LEU A 341 51.51 52.03 -7.53
C LEU A 341 51.75 51.23 -8.82
N GLU A 342 52.75 50.35 -8.81
CA GLU A 342 53.13 49.39 -9.86
C GLU A 342 53.07 47.96 -9.28
N GLY A 343 52.96 46.93 -10.13
CA GLY A 343 52.72 45.54 -9.71
C GLY A 343 53.99 44.70 -9.55
N LEU A 344 54.03 43.56 -10.23
CA LEU A 344 55.22 42.69 -10.30
C LEU A 344 56.12 43.14 -11.46
N HIS A 345 57.40 43.38 -11.16
CA HIS A 345 58.45 43.62 -12.14
C HIS A 345 59.43 42.44 -12.19
N ILE A 346 59.79 42.01 -13.40
CA ILE A 346 60.90 41.09 -13.64
C ILE A 346 61.88 41.80 -14.59
N ASP A 347 62.99 42.28 -14.04
CA ASP A 347 63.94 43.15 -14.76
C ASP A 347 65.18 42.37 -15.22
N GLY A 348 65.45 42.42 -16.52
CA GLY A 348 66.69 41.97 -17.14
C GLY A 348 66.72 40.50 -17.58
N ILE A 349 67.38 40.26 -18.72
CA ILE A 349 67.37 38.98 -19.46
C ILE A 349 67.75 37.75 -18.61
N ALA A 350 68.60 37.89 -17.59
CA ALA A 350 68.98 36.77 -16.74
C ALA A 350 67.84 36.31 -15.81
N SER A 351 67.08 37.25 -15.25
CA SER A 351 65.88 37.01 -14.44
C SER A 351 64.76 36.40 -15.29
N GLU A 352 64.60 36.91 -16.52
CA GLU A 352 63.67 36.37 -17.52
C GLU A 352 64.03 34.93 -17.94
N ASN A 353 65.32 34.65 -18.14
CA ASN A 353 65.82 33.29 -18.41
C ASN A 353 65.53 32.34 -17.23
N ALA A 354 65.71 32.79 -15.99
CA ALA A 354 65.37 32.03 -14.80
C ALA A 354 63.85 31.76 -14.70
N ALA A 355 63.00 32.68 -15.14
CA ALA A 355 61.55 32.49 -15.20
C ALA A 355 61.12 31.48 -16.28
N VAL A 356 61.74 31.50 -17.47
CA VAL A 356 61.54 30.51 -18.54
C VAL A 356 62.06 29.12 -18.13
N ALA A 357 63.19 29.05 -17.44
CA ALA A 357 63.76 27.81 -16.91
C ALA A 357 63.00 27.25 -15.68
N GLY A 358 61.99 27.97 -15.17
CA GLY A 358 61.25 27.57 -13.97
C GLY A 358 62.09 27.58 -12.69
N GLN A 359 63.14 28.40 -12.63
CA GLN A 359 64.01 28.63 -11.48
C GLN A 359 63.50 29.79 -10.61
N LEU A 360 63.10 30.90 -11.25
CA LEU A 360 62.30 31.97 -10.66
C LEU A 360 60.83 31.52 -10.66
N ARG A 361 60.10 31.75 -9.56
CA ARG A 361 58.68 31.35 -9.43
C ARG A 361 57.81 32.48 -8.87
N PHE A 362 56.65 32.68 -9.47
CA PHE A 362 55.60 33.54 -8.94
C PHE A 362 54.28 32.83 -9.21
N ASN A 363 53.74 32.15 -8.19
CA ASN A 363 52.74 31.11 -8.36
C ASN A 363 51.60 31.26 -7.33
N ASN A 364 50.36 31.04 -7.76
CA ASN A 364 49.20 31.06 -6.87
C ASN A 364 49.05 32.36 -6.06
N ASN A 365 49.57 33.49 -6.54
CA ASN A 365 49.49 34.80 -5.87
C ASN A 365 48.29 35.63 -6.32
N VAL A 366 48.05 36.76 -5.65
CA VAL A 366 47.07 37.78 -6.04
C VAL A 366 47.75 39.15 -6.14
N LEU A 367 47.54 39.85 -7.26
CA LEU A 367 47.80 41.29 -7.39
C LEU A 367 46.46 42.04 -7.38
N ALA A 368 46.32 43.04 -6.51
CA ALA A 368 45.06 43.75 -6.28
C ALA A 368 45.25 45.27 -6.20
N GLY A 369 44.28 46.04 -6.69
CA GLY A 369 44.25 47.51 -6.51
C GLY A 369 45.45 48.27 -7.10
N ILE A 370 46.25 47.64 -7.96
CA ILE A 370 47.44 48.25 -8.56
C ILE A 370 47.01 49.42 -9.46
N THR A 371 47.36 50.63 -9.06
CA THR A 371 46.76 51.85 -9.64
C THR A 371 47.29 52.17 -11.05
N THR A 372 48.56 51.88 -11.34
CA THR A 372 49.12 52.01 -12.69
C THR A 372 48.76 50.75 -13.49
N THR A 373 47.56 50.73 -14.06
CA THR A 373 46.98 49.54 -14.72
C THR A 373 47.79 49.03 -15.92
N SER A 374 48.61 49.87 -16.55
CA SER A 374 49.58 49.48 -17.58
C SER A 374 50.83 48.76 -17.05
N LYS A 375 51.07 48.78 -15.73
CA LYS A 375 52.23 48.22 -15.02
C LYS A 375 51.86 47.22 -13.92
N VAL A 376 50.74 46.50 -14.07
CA VAL A 376 50.42 45.36 -13.17
C VAL A 376 51.48 44.26 -13.32
N LEU A 377 52.01 44.10 -14.53
CA LEU A 377 53.12 43.22 -14.90
C LEU A 377 54.06 44.02 -15.81
N GLN A 378 55.36 44.06 -15.51
CA GLN A 378 56.33 44.87 -16.26
C GLN A 378 57.70 44.17 -16.41
N ILE A 379 58.32 44.38 -17.57
CA ILE A 379 59.74 44.12 -17.85
C ILE A 379 60.38 45.43 -18.35
N THR A 380 61.58 45.77 -17.89
CA THR A 380 62.38 46.90 -18.41
C THR A 380 63.24 46.42 -19.60
N ALA A 381 63.20 46.97 -20.82
CA ALA A 381 62.40 48.06 -21.43
C ALA A 381 62.52 47.97 -22.98
N PRO A 382 61.76 48.75 -23.82
CA PRO A 382 60.77 49.77 -23.48
C PRO A 382 59.35 49.52 -24.02
N GLY A 383 58.35 50.06 -23.32
CA GLY A 383 57.09 50.52 -23.92
C GLY A 383 56.01 49.47 -24.26
N THR A 384 56.25 48.16 -24.12
CA THR A 384 55.18 47.14 -24.31
C THR A 384 55.20 46.07 -23.22
N ILE A 385 54.04 45.43 -23.02
CA ILE A 385 53.79 44.39 -22.00
C ILE A 385 54.14 42.99 -22.54
N THR A 386 54.52 42.89 -23.82
CA THR A 386 54.35 41.65 -24.62
C THR A 386 55.64 40.91 -24.94
N ALA A 387 56.80 41.56 -24.86
CA ALA A 387 58.12 40.95 -25.12
C ALA A 387 59.16 41.53 -24.16
N GLY A 388 59.88 40.65 -23.46
CA GLY A 388 61.02 41.03 -22.62
C GLY A 388 62.32 41.19 -23.39
N ASN A 389 63.44 41.29 -22.67
CA ASN A 389 64.77 41.22 -23.29
C ASN A 389 65.04 39.80 -23.82
N ASN A 390 64.39 38.78 -23.26
CA ASN A 390 64.29 37.45 -23.85
C ASN A 390 62.99 37.35 -24.69
N ALA A 391 63.13 37.19 -26.01
CA ALA A 391 62.00 37.03 -26.94
C ALA A 391 61.13 35.78 -26.69
N ALA A 392 61.61 34.79 -25.92
CA ALA A 392 60.82 33.64 -25.49
C ALA A 392 60.06 33.87 -24.16
N PHE A 393 60.29 34.98 -23.46
CA PHE A 393 59.61 35.31 -22.21
C PHE A 393 58.46 36.29 -22.44
N ASN A 394 57.22 35.81 -22.27
CA ASN A 394 56.02 36.63 -22.21
C ASN A 394 55.45 36.62 -20.79
N MET A 395 55.57 37.76 -20.09
CA MET A 395 55.21 37.87 -18.68
C MET A 395 53.73 37.58 -18.40
N THR A 396 52.83 38.06 -19.26
CA THR A 396 51.38 37.86 -19.09
C THR A 396 50.99 36.38 -19.16
N SER A 397 51.54 35.66 -20.13
CA SER A 397 51.28 34.22 -20.30
C SER A 397 51.92 33.40 -19.17
N TRP A 398 53.14 33.74 -18.76
CA TRP A 398 53.82 33.11 -17.62
C TRP A 398 53.09 33.35 -16.30
N TYR A 399 52.63 34.57 -16.03
CA TYR A 399 51.85 34.91 -14.84
C TYR A 399 50.51 34.15 -14.81
N ALA A 400 49.79 34.09 -15.93
CA ALA A 400 48.52 33.37 -16.03
C ALA A 400 48.70 31.84 -15.88
N ALA A 401 49.71 31.25 -16.51
CA ALA A 401 49.99 29.82 -16.45
C ALA A 401 50.33 29.33 -15.02
N ASN A 402 50.90 30.20 -14.18
CA ASN A 402 51.29 29.89 -12.81
C ASN A 402 50.17 30.09 -11.77
N GLY A 403 48.90 30.20 -12.19
CA GLY A 403 47.74 30.20 -11.31
C GLY A 403 47.53 31.47 -10.49
N ASN A 404 48.17 32.58 -10.89
CA ASN A 404 48.01 33.86 -10.23
C ASN A 404 46.67 34.52 -10.58
N THR A 405 46.23 35.51 -9.79
CA THR A 405 44.97 36.23 -10.00
C THR A 405 45.20 37.73 -9.95
N THR A 406 44.56 38.50 -10.83
CA THR A 406 44.57 39.96 -10.79
C THR A 406 43.17 40.48 -10.56
N VAL A 407 42.99 41.44 -9.63
CA VAL A 407 41.72 42.10 -9.36
C VAL A 407 41.88 43.63 -9.30
N ALA A 408 40.89 44.36 -9.83
CA ALA A 408 41.00 45.80 -10.01
C ALA A 408 40.91 46.63 -8.71
N THR A 409 40.47 46.04 -7.60
CA THR A 409 40.37 46.69 -6.28
C THR A 409 40.69 45.71 -5.16
N ASN A 410 40.93 46.21 -3.95
CA ASN A 410 41.08 45.43 -2.73
C ASN A 410 39.74 44.93 -2.11
N SER A 411 38.59 45.34 -2.67
CA SER A 411 37.30 45.18 -2.02
C SER A 411 36.93 43.71 -1.81
N GLY A 412 36.60 43.35 -0.57
CA GLY A 412 36.28 41.98 -0.18
C GLY A 412 37.47 41.01 -0.13
N LEU A 413 38.72 41.48 -0.21
CA LEU A 413 39.90 40.62 -0.03
C LEU A 413 40.18 40.34 1.45
N LEU A 414 40.39 41.39 2.24
CA LEU A 414 40.69 41.33 3.67
C LEU A 414 39.53 41.90 4.51
N ALA A 415 39.40 41.44 5.74
CA ALA A 415 38.24 41.69 6.59
C ALA A 415 38.10 43.16 7.03
N ASN A 416 39.19 43.81 7.46
CA ASN A 416 39.21 45.23 7.83
C ASN A 416 40.64 45.81 7.76
N ALA A 417 41.28 45.78 6.60
CA ALA A 417 42.69 46.19 6.43
C ALA A 417 42.95 47.71 6.55
N TYR A 418 41.90 48.54 6.66
CA TYR A 418 41.97 50.00 6.72
C TYR A 418 40.86 50.56 7.61
N ASP A 419 41.15 51.67 8.31
CA ASP A 419 40.12 52.51 8.93
C ASP A 419 39.62 53.51 7.88
N ASN A 420 38.40 53.28 7.39
CA ASN A 420 37.78 54.12 6.36
C ASN A 420 37.51 55.57 6.82
N GLY A 421 37.60 55.85 8.13
CA GLY A 421 37.46 57.19 8.70
C GLY A 421 38.78 57.94 8.89
N ASN A 422 39.94 57.26 8.89
CA ASN A 422 41.23 57.90 9.14
C ASN A 422 42.44 57.06 8.66
N ALA A 423 43.19 57.59 7.70
CA ALA A 423 44.40 56.97 7.15
C ALA A 423 45.51 56.72 8.20
N PHE A 424 45.55 57.51 9.28
CA PHE A 424 46.53 57.36 10.37
C PHE A 424 46.16 56.29 11.41
N THR A 425 44.94 55.72 11.38
CA THR A 425 44.62 54.60 12.27
C THR A 425 45.22 53.31 11.70
N TYR A 426 46.08 52.67 12.50
CA TYR A 426 46.64 51.34 12.21
C TYR A 426 46.26 50.29 13.27
N THR A 427 45.63 50.70 14.36
CA THR A 427 45.14 49.83 15.45
C THR A 427 43.72 49.31 15.16
N GLY A 428 43.41 48.07 15.57
CA GLY A 428 42.07 47.49 15.41
C GLY A 428 41.73 47.02 13.99
N LEU A 429 42.72 46.96 13.10
CA LEU A 429 42.60 46.46 11.74
C LEU A 429 42.62 44.93 11.70
N ASP A 430 42.02 44.33 10.68
CA ASP A 430 41.92 42.86 10.50
C ASP A 430 42.42 42.46 9.11
N TYR A 431 43.58 41.78 9.09
CA TYR A 431 44.28 41.34 7.89
C TYR A 431 43.94 39.89 7.48
N ARG A 432 42.93 39.27 8.10
CA ARG A 432 42.41 37.96 7.68
C ARG A 432 41.62 38.08 6.37
N PRO A 433 41.57 37.02 5.54
CA PRO A 433 40.65 36.94 4.41
C PRO A 433 39.19 37.22 4.82
N ALA A 434 38.51 38.10 4.08
CA ALA A 434 37.10 38.40 4.31
C ALA A 434 36.19 37.20 3.98
N SER A 435 34.95 37.22 4.48
CA SER A 435 33.92 36.25 4.09
C SER A 435 33.64 36.33 2.60
N GLY A 436 33.78 35.21 1.88
CA GLY A 436 33.65 35.16 0.42
C GLY A 436 34.89 35.61 -0.37
N SER A 437 35.99 35.98 0.29
CA SER A 437 37.23 36.42 -0.35
C SER A 437 37.85 35.35 -1.25
N ILE A 438 38.39 35.75 -2.40
CA ILE A 438 39.19 34.88 -3.27
C ILE A 438 40.49 34.38 -2.61
N LEU A 439 40.86 34.94 -1.45
CA LEU A 439 41.99 34.49 -0.64
C LEU A 439 41.66 33.27 0.22
N LEU A 440 40.39 32.91 0.40
CA LEU A 440 39.97 31.70 1.13
C LEU A 440 40.39 30.39 0.43
N SER A 441 40.82 30.46 -0.82
CA SER A 441 41.18 29.31 -1.66
C SER A 441 42.27 29.67 -2.67
N GLY A 442 42.70 28.69 -3.48
CA GLY A 442 43.64 28.88 -4.58
C GLY A 442 45.11 28.77 -4.21
N ALA A 443 45.45 28.52 -2.94
CA ALA A 443 46.81 28.20 -2.52
C ALA A 443 47.21 26.77 -2.97
N SER A 444 48.48 26.59 -3.31
CA SER A 444 49.08 25.32 -3.72
C SER A 444 50.48 25.14 -3.14
N PHE A 445 50.79 23.92 -2.75
CA PHE A 445 52.11 23.49 -2.26
C PHE A 445 52.65 22.31 -3.06
N ALA A 446 52.16 22.12 -4.29
CA ALA A 446 52.49 20.99 -5.16
C ALA A 446 53.66 21.25 -6.12
N ASP A 447 54.21 22.47 -6.16
CA ASP A 447 55.37 22.79 -7.01
C ASP A 447 56.67 22.20 -6.42
N ALA A 448 57.58 21.79 -7.30
CA ALA A 448 58.77 21.01 -6.94
C ALA A 448 59.68 21.65 -5.86
N PRO A 449 59.84 22.99 -5.75
CA PRO A 449 60.64 23.61 -4.70
C PRO A 449 60.15 23.36 -3.26
N PHE A 450 58.90 22.91 -3.07
CA PHE A 450 58.36 22.53 -1.76
C PHE A 450 58.75 21.11 -1.31
N ASN A 451 59.30 20.27 -2.20
CA ASN A 451 59.64 18.88 -1.89
C ASN A 451 60.63 18.79 -0.71
N GLY A 452 60.27 18.01 0.32
CA GLY A 452 61.05 17.86 1.55
C GLY A 452 60.94 19.04 2.54
N LYS A 453 60.33 20.17 2.16
CA LYS A 453 60.19 21.37 3.00
C LYS A 453 58.85 21.50 3.73
N LEU A 454 57.82 20.75 3.31
CA LEU A 454 56.47 20.85 3.88
C LEU A 454 56.34 20.19 5.25
N GLU A 455 55.70 20.89 6.17
CA GLU A 455 55.35 20.38 7.50
C GLU A 455 54.21 19.37 7.42
N LYS A 456 54.40 18.23 8.10
CA LYS A 456 53.38 17.19 8.19
C LYS A 456 52.19 17.71 8.98
N SER A 457 51.06 17.79 8.30
CA SER A 457 49.80 18.34 8.80
C SER A 457 48.88 17.23 9.30
N ALA A 458 47.96 17.56 10.20
CA ALA A 458 46.84 16.68 10.53
C ALA A 458 45.84 16.62 9.35
N PRO A 459 45.15 15.48 9.14
CA PRO A 459 44.04 15.43 8.19
C PRO A 459 42.87 16.29 8.69
N THR A 460 42.07 16.84 7.78
CA THR A 460 40.87 17.60 8.16
C THR A 460 39.73 16.67 8.54
N VAL A 461 38.89 17.09 9.50
CA VAL A 461 37.84 16.25 10.11
C VAL A 461 36.55 17.03 10.32
N VAL A 462 35.42 16.32 10.35
CA VAL A 462 34.14 16.87 10.82
C VAL A 462 34.01 16.57 12.32
N SER A 463 33.94 17.59 13.16
CA SER A 463 33.85 17.46 14.62
C SER A 463 33.17 18.69 15.24
N PRO A 464 32.29 18.53 16.26
CA PRO A 464 31.81 17.26 16.79
C PRO A 464 30.81 16.56 15.86
N VAL A 465 30.81 15.22 15.88
CA VAL A 465 29.76 14.40 15.26
C VAL A 465 28.73 14.08 16.34
N ASN A 466 27.48 14.47 16.10
CA ASN A 466 26.40 14.35 17.08
C ASN A 466 25.42 13.24 16.66
N TYR A 467 25.07 12.37 17.61
CA TYR A 467 24.06 11.33 17.49
C TYR A 467 23.10 11.35 18.68
N CYS A 468 21.91 10.83 18.48
CA CYS A 468 20.98 10.44 19.53
C CYS A 468 21.16 8.95 19.88
N ARG A 469 20.75 8.57 21.09
CA ARG A 469 20.81 7.17 21.54
C ARG A 469 20.00 6.27 20.62
N ASN A 470 20.65 5.22 20.12
CA ASN A 470 20.19 4.23 19.13
C ASN A 470 20.11 4.74 17.67
N ASP A 471 20.67 5.90 17.31
CA ASP A 471 20.82 6.32 15.91
C ASP A 471 21.73 5.35 15.13
N VAL A 472 21.48 5.22 13.82
CA VAL A 472 22.36 4.48 12.92
C VAL A 472 23.58 5.35 12.57
N ALA A 473 24.69 5.14 13.26
CA ALA A 473 25.94 5.87 13.00
C ALA A 473 26.64 5.37 11.73
N SER A 474 27.27 6.31 11.01
CA SER A 474 28.16 6.02 9.89
C SER A 474 29.62 5.86 10.36
N PRO A 475 30.52 5.24 9.57
CA PRO A 475 31.96 5.36 9.79
C PRO A 475 32.38 6.84 9.81
N LEU A 476 33.29 7.20 10.73
CA LEU A 476 33.80 8.57 10.83
C LEU A 476 34.59 8.97 9.58
N SER A 477 34.54 10.24 9.20
CA SER A 477 35.25 10.76 8.04
C SER A 477 36.43 11.66 8.44
N ALA A 478 37.48 11.59 7.63
CA ALA A 478 38.60 12.51 7.62
C ALA A 478 39.10 12.63 6.17
N THR A 479 39.71 13.76 5.83
CA THR A 479 40.20 14.05 4.48
C THR A 479 41.71 14.25 4.50
N LEU A 480 42.40 13.59 3.57
CA LEU A 480 43.84 13.77 3.37
C LEU A 480 44.14 15.19 2.88
N VAL A 481 45.20 15.80 3.41
CA VAL A 481 45.62 17.16 3.03
C VAL A 481 47.14 17.21 2.80
N TYR A 482 47.56 17.95 1.77
CA TYR A 482 48.95 18.31 1.47
C TYR A 482 49.94 17.14 1.53
N GLY A 483 49.84 16.22 0.57
CA GLY A 483 50.78 15.11 0.39
C GLY A 483 50.55 13.89 1.29
N GLY A 484 49.56 13.91 2.19
CA GLY A 484 49.11 12.69 2.87
C GLY A 484 48.53 11.66 1.88
N THR A 485 48.86 10.39 2.06
CA THR A 485 48.50 9.28 1.15
C THR A 485 47.56 8.24 1.78
N GLN A 486 47.54 8.11 3.10
CA GLN A 486 46.71 7.14 3.83
C GLN A 486 46.29 7.71 5.19
N LEU A 487 45.08 7.40 5.64
CA LEU A 487 44.58 7.74 6.99
C LEU A 487 44.82 6.58 7.97
N ARG A 488 45.19 6.90 9.22
CA ARG A 488 45.27 5.94 10.33
C ARG A 488 44.44 6.45 11.52
N TRP A 489 43.53 5.61 12.00
CA TRP A 489 42.63 5.92 13.11
C TRP A 489 43.12 5.32 14.43
N TYR A 490 42.79 5.96 15.55
CA TYR A 490 43.28 5.63 16.88
C TYR A 490 42.19 5.85 17.94
N ALA A 491 42.17 5.00 18.97
CA ALA A 491 41.23 5.10 20.10
C ALA A 491 41.61 6.18 21.14
N SER A 492 42.85 6.68 21.12
CA SER A 492 43.33 7.73 22.02
C SER A 492 44.50 8.49 21.37
N ALA A 493 44.73 9.74 21.79
CA ALA A 493 45.80 10.57 21.26
C ALA A 493 47.18 9.89 21.36
N GLY A 494 47.47 9.30 22.53
CA GLY A 494 48.73 8.62 22.83
C GLY A 494 48.89 7.22 22.24
N SER A 495 47.87 6.63 21.59
CA SER A 495 48.01 5.28 21.01
C SER A 495 49.00 5.28 19.86
N THR A 496 49.97 4.36 19.89
CA THR A 496 50.87 4.06 18.76
C THR A 496 50.33 2.94 17.87
N THR A 497 49.35 2.17 18.34
CA THR A 497 48.69 1.12 17.57
C THR A 497 47.42 1.69 16.89
N PRO A 498 47.33 1.65 15.55
CA PRO A 498 46.12 2.08 14.84
C PRO A 498 44.99 1.05 14.99
N LEU A 499 43.76 1.52 14.81
CA LEU A 499 42.58 0.69 14.65
C LEU A 499 42.64 -0.06 13.31
N ALA A 500 42.00 -1.24 13.25
CA ALA A 500 41.97 -2.10 12.06
C ALA A 500 41.26 -1.48 10.83
N GLY A 501 40.63 -0.31 10.99
CA GLY A 501 39.97 0.45 9.95
C GLY A 501 39.33 1.72 10.49
N THR A 502 38.57 2.41 9.65
CA THR A 502 37.76 3.57 10.04
C THR A 502 36.71 3.18 11.10
N PRO A 503 36.65 3.85 12.26
CA PRO A 503 35.70 3.51 13.31
C PRO A 503 34.26 3.98 12.97
N THR A 504 33.30 3.09 13.19
CA THR A 504 31.87 3.45 13.30
C THR A 504 31.52 3.61 14.78
N PRO A 505 31.03 4.77 15.24
CA PRO A 505 30.67 4.96 16.64
C PRO A 505 29.49 4.07 17.07
N MET A 506 29.50 3.63 18.33
CA MET A 506 28.32 3.04 18.95
C MET A 506 27.42 4.15 19.52
N THR A 507 26.11 3.99 19.38
CA THR A 507 25.07 4.94 19.84
C THR A 507 24.16 4.35 20.92
N ASN A 508 24.45 3.14 21.41
CA ASN A 508 23.63 2.45 22.41
C ASN A 508 23.66 3.13 23.79
N SER A 509 22.84 2.60 24.73
CA SER A 509 22.69 3.11 26.11
C SER A 509 24.00 3.33 26.89
N SER A 510 25.02 2.51 26.65
CA SER A 510 26.33 2.57 27.35
C SER A 510 27.34 3.53 26.71
N SER A 511 27.02 4.07 25.53
CA SER A 511 27.83 5.06 24.81
C SER A 511 27.32 6.50 24.93
N VAL A 512 26.22 6.74 25.67
CA VAL A 512 25.70 8.09 25.94
C VAL A 512 26.76 8.93 26.67
N GLY A 513 26.99 10.14 26.18
CA GLY A 513 28.09 11.03 26.60
C GLY A 513 29.00 11.39 25.42
N THR A 514 30.22 11.83 25.73
CA THR A 514 31.24 12.25 24.75
C THR A 514 32.37 11.23 24.67
N ARG A 515 32.78 10.86 23.45
CA ARG A 515 33.93 9.98 23.17
C ARG A 515 34.76 10.52 22.02
N ASN A 516 36.07 10.60 22.22
CA ASN A 516 37.00 11.05 21.19
C ASN A 516 37.57 9.88 20.40
N TYR A 517 37.70 10.07 19.09
CA TYR A 517 38.53 9.27 18.19
C TYR A 517 39.62 10.17 17.63
N TYR A 518 40.74 9.59 17.21
CA TYR A 518 41.89 10.35 16.70
C TYR A 518 42.30 9.81 15.34
N VAL A 519 42.76 10.68 14.45
CA VAL A 519 43.14 10.30 13.08
C VAL A 519 44.31 11.11 12.59
N ALA A 520 45.33 10.42 12.10
CA ALA A 520 46.49 11.02 11.44
C ALA A 520 46.54 10.61 9.97
N GLN A 521 47.42 11.26 9.21
CA GLN A 521 47.74 10.87 7.85
C GLN A 521 49.21 10.48 7.71
N VAL A 522 49.45 9.50 6.85
CA VAL A 522 50.76 8.95 6.49
C VAL A 522 51.23 9.64 5.21
N TYR A 523 52.53 9.84 5.09
CA TYR A 523 53.18 10.50 3.96
C TYR A 523 53.95 9.50 3.07
N PRO A 524 54.43 9.90 1.87
CA PRO A 524 55.17 9.01 0.97
C PRO A 524 56.50 8.47 1.55
N ASP A 525 57.06 9.15 2.56
CA ASP A 525 58.22 8.71 3.33
C ASP A 525 57.86 7.72 4.47
N GLY A 526 56.59 7.30 4.56
CA GLY A 526 56.08 6.37 5.57
C GLY A 526 55.87 6.99 6.96
N LEU A 527 56.30 8.23 7.18
CA LEU A 527 56.14 8.95 8.44
C LEU A 527 54.71 9.48 8.59
N GLU A 528 54.29 9.68 9.84
CA GLU A 528 52.94 10.07 10.21
C GLU A 528 52.89 11.53 10.68
N GLY A 529 51.85 12.26 10.28
CA GLY A 529 51.58 13.62 10.75
C GLY A 529 50.89 13.68 12.12
N PRO A 530 50.63 14.89 12.64
CA PRO A 530 49.83 15.08 13.84
C PRO A 530 48.43 14.46 13.73
N LYS A 531 47.86 14.08 14.86
CA LYS A 531 46.51 13.51 14.95
C LYS A 531 45.46 14.62 15.10
N ALA A 532 44.51 14.69 14.19
CA ALA A 532 43.25 15.38 14.41
C ALA A 532 42.37 14.59 15.41
N VAL A 533 41.45 15.29 16.07
CA VAL A 533 40.48 14.68 17.01
C VAL A 533 39.06 14.80 16.44
N VAL A 534 38.34 13.69 16.44
CA VAL A 534 36.91 13.62 16.13
C VAL A 534 36.17 13.39 17.44
N THR A 535 35.49 14.43 17.92
CA THR A 535 34.65 14.36 19.12
C THR A 535 33.30 13.79 18.71
N VAL A 536 32.88 12.67 19.30
CA VAL A 536 31.54 12.09 19.06
C VAL A 536 30.70 12.27 20.31
N ASN A 537 29.54 12.90 20.18
CA ASN A 537 28.56 13.02 21.25
C ASN A 537 27.37 12.10 20.94
N VAL A 538 26.98 11.27 21.91
CA VAL A 538 25.74 10.48 21.87
C VAL A 538 24.83 11.00 22.97
N TYR A 539 23.74 11.68 22.60
CA TYR A 539 22.81 12.27 23.55
C TYR A 539 21.72 11.27 23.98
N GLY A 540 21.30 11.37 25.24
CA GLY A 540 20.12 10.66 25.72
C GLY A 540 18.85 11.13 25.01
N LEU A 541 17.85 10.24 24.90
CA LEU A 541 16.51 10.63 24.47
C LEU A 541 15.75 11.20 25.68
N PRO A 542 14.88 12.21 25.51
CA PRO A 542 13.88 12.56 26.52
C PRO A 542 12.93 11.39 26.81
N ASP A 543 12.31 11.41 27.98
CA ASP A 543 11.23 10.47 28.30
C ASP A 543 10.04 10.64 27.35
N MET A 544 9.28 9.56 27.16
CA MET A 544 8.04 9.59 26.38
C MET A 544 6.98 10.42 27.13
N PRO A 545 6.31 11.40 26.49
CA PRO A 545 5.24 12.18 27.11
C PRO A 545 4.20 11.30 27.81
N ALA A 546 3.81 11.67 29.03
CA ALA A 546 2.99 10.80 29.89
C ALA A 546 1.58 10.61 29.31
N THR A 547 0.92 11.70 28.91
CA THR A 547 -0.44 11.71 28.37
C THR A 547 -0.51 12.28 26.95
N LEU A 548 -1.59 11.96 26.23
CA LEU A 548 -2.01 12.67 25.03
C LEU A 548 -3.54 12.65 24.98
N THR A 549 -4.16 13.82 25.01
CA THR A 549 -5.62 14.00 25.18
C THR A 549 -6.21 14.92 24.11
N GLY A 550 -7.43 14.62 23.67
CA GLY A 550 -8.18 15.38 22.67
C GLY A 550 -9.37 14.60 22.10
N THR A 551 -10.13 15.19 21.18
CA THR A 551 -11.32 14.57 20.59
C THR A 551 -10.96 13.37 19.71
N THR A 552 -11.45 12.18 20.06
CA THR A 552 -11.17 10.94 19.31
C THR A 552 -12.14 10.66 18.17
N ALA A 553 -13.38 11.14 18.22
CA ALA A 553 -14.40 10.90 17.19
C ALA A 553 -14.38 12.00 16.12
N ILE A 554 -13.57 11.82 15.06
CA ILE A 554 -13.24 12.90 14.12
C ILE A 554 -14.16 12.99 12.88
N CYS A 555 -15.18 12.13 12.74
CA CYS A 555 -15.93 12.01 11.47
C CYS A 555 -16.57 13.33 10.99
N ASN A 556 -17.09 14.16 11.91
CA ASN A 556 -17.74 15.43 11.58
C ASN A 556 -16.76 16.53 11.13
N TYR A 557 -15.46 16.35 11.37
CA TYR A 557 -14.41 17.34 11.09
C TYR A 557 -13.68 17.06 9.77
N ILE A 558 -13.88 15.87 9.18
CA ILE A 558 -13.36 15.53 7.84
C ILE A 558 -14.02 16.45 6.80
N GLY A 559 -13.23 17.22 6.05
CA GLY A 559 -13.77 18.18 5.07
C GLY A 559 -14.28 19.50 5.65
N SER A 560 -14.35 19.66 6.97
CA SER A 560 -14.73 20.93 7.61
C SER A 560 -13.54 21.88 7.75
N THR A 561 -13.82 23.18 7.84
CA THR A 561 -12.85 24.20 8.31
C THR A 561 -12.63 24.16 9.82
N ASP A 562 -13.48 23.44 10.57
CA ASP A 562 -13.35 23.28 12.02
C ASP A 562 -12.02 22.64 12.42
N THR A 563 -11.56 22.99 13.62
CA THR A 563 -10.29 22.49 14.17
C THR A 563 -10.50 21.76 15.49
N LEU A 564 -9.57 20.87 15.82
CA LEU A 564 -9.55 20.09 17.05
C LEU A 564 -8.22 20.31 17.79
N THR A 565 -8.31 20.46 19.10
CA THR A 565 -7.16 20.69 19.98
C THR A 565 -6.73 19.39 20.66
N TYR A 566 -5.42 19.14 20.66
CA TYR A 566 -4.79 18.01 21.33
C TYR A 566 -3.70 18.50 22.28
N THR A 567 -3.55 17.87 23.44
CA THR A 567 -2.71 18.33 24.56
C THR A 567 -1.85 17.22 25.14
N THR A 568 -0.68 17.57 25.66
CA THR A 568 0.24 16.67 26.37
C THR A 568 0.86 17.34 27.59
N THR A 569 1.47 16.57 28.48
CA THR A 569 2.20 17.04 29.67
C THR A 569 3.67 17.34 29.36
N ALA A 570 4.23 18.35 30.03
CA ALA A 570 5.66 18.65 29.95
C ALA A 570 6.55 17.47 30.35
N VAL A 571 7.63 17.27 29.59
CA VAL A 571 8.71 16.30 29.83
C VAL A 571 9.97 17.04 30.28
N ALA A 572 10.62 16.56 31.34
CA ALA A 572 11.86 17.15 31.82
C ALA A 572 12.97 17.05 30.76
N GLY A 573 13.69 18.15 30.51
CA GLY A 573 14.76 18.23 29.51
C GLY A 573 14.28 18.34 28.05
N ALA A 574 12.97 18.41 27.80
CA ALA A 574 12.42 18.75 26.48
C ALA A 574 12.51 20.26 26.23
N ALA A 575 12.97 20.64 25.04
CA ALA A 575 13.01 22.00 24.52
C ALA A 575 11.85 22.32 23.57
N SER A 576 11.27 21.29 22.93
CA SER A 576 10.07 21.42 22.09
C SER A 576 9.36 20.06 21.94
N TYR A 577 8.23 20.04 21.21
CA TYR A 577 7.43 18.83 20.98
C TYR A 577 7.18 18.64 19.47
N SER A 578 7.47 17.43 18.99
CA SER A 578 7.26 17.05 17.60
C SER A 578 5.92 16.33 17.46
N TRP A 579 4.96 16.99 16.84
CA TRP A 579 3.64 16.44 16.55
C TRP A 579 3.63 15.66 15.24
N THR A 580 3.01 14.47 15.26
CA THR A 580 2.82 13.58 14.10
C THR A 580 1.33 13.48 13.81
N LEU A 581 0.92 13.89 12.62
CA LEU A 581 -0.49 13.93 12.21
C LEU A 581 -0.84 12.79 11.24
N PRO A 582 -2.12 12.34 11.20
CA PRO A 582 -2.57 11.40 10.18
C PRO A 582 -2.63 12.07 8.80
N ALA A 583 -2.49 11.27 7.74
CA ALA A 583 -2.41 11.77 6.36
C ALA A 583 -3.61 12.66 5.98
N GLY A 584 -3.31 13.86 5.48
CA GLY A 584 -4.29 14.88 5.08
C GLY A 584 -4.79 15.80 6.22
N ALA A 585 -4.48 15.51 7.48
CA ALA A 585 -4.65 16.48 8.57
C ALA A 585 -3.50 17.49 8.58
N THR A 586 -3.79 18.75 8.93
CA THR A 586 -2.80 19.85 8.94
C THR A 586 -2.66 20.47 10.33
N LEU A 587 -1.43 20.81 10.69
CA LEU A 587 -1.12 21.53 11.93
C LEU A 587 -1.41 23.02 11.69
N VAL A 588 -2.40 23.56 12.40
CA VAL A 588 -2.84 24.97 12.26
C VAL A 588 -2.03 25.87 13.18
N SER A 589 -1.78 25.43 14.41
CA SER A 589 -0.93 26.12 15.38
C SER A 589 -0.45 25.17 16.48
N THR A 590 0.57 25.61 17.21
CA THR A 590 0.92 25.05 18.53
C THR A 590 0.94 26.17 19.57
N SER A 591 0.78 25.83 20.85
CA SER A 591 1.04 26.77 21.95
C SER A 591 2.53 27.13 22.02
N PRO A 592 2.92 28.26 22.66
CA PRO A 592 4.32 28.69 22.75
C PRO A 592 5.26 27.69 23.45
N ASP A 593 4.72 26.79 24.28
CA ASP A 593 5.42 25.69 24.95
C ASP A 593 5.42 24.37 24.14
N GLY A 594 4.73 24.33 22.99
CA GLY A 594 4.54 23.15 22.15
C GLY A 594 3.62 22.05 22.72
N LEU A 595 3.08 22.21 23.94
CA LEU A 595 2.29 21.20 24.65
C LEU A 595 0.87 21.02 24.07
N THR A 596 0.40 21.99 23.30
CA THR A 596 -0.92 22.00 22.65
C THR A 596 -0.75 22.09 21.15
N ALA A 597 -1.47 21.28 20.38
CA ALA A 597 -1.56 21.35 18.93
C ALA A 597 -3.02 21.55 18.48
N THR A 598 -3.24 22.54 17.61
CA THR A 598 -4.51 22.78 16.93
C THR A 598 -4.42 22.18 15.53
N VAL A 599 -5.34 21.27 15.19
CA VAL A 599 -5.28 20.45 13.98
C VAL A 599 -6.56 20.59 13.17
N SER A 600 -6.44 20.82 11.86
CA SER A 600 -7.57 20.75 10.92
C SER A 600 -7.60 19.39 10.23
N PHE A 601 -8.81 18.90 9.95
CA PHE A 601 -9.07 17.67 9.21
C PHE A 601 -9.73 17.93 7.84
N GLN A 602 -9.69 19.19 7.36
CA GLN A 602 -10.27 19.62 6.08
C GLN A 602 -9.82 18.75 4.90
N ASN A 603 -8.53 18.42 4.83
CA ASN A 603 -7.94 17.66 3.72
C ASN A 603 -7.73 16.16 4.05
N ALA A 604 -8.28 15.69 5.18
CA ALA A 604 -8.14 14.30 5.61
C ALA A 604 -9.00 13.37 4.75
N ALA A 605 -8.47 12.20 4.37
CA ALA A 605 -9.17 11.28 3.49
C ALA A 605 -10.41 10.66 4.16
N GLN A 606 -11.53 10.63 3.42
CA GLN A 606 -12.76 9.92 3.79
C GLN A 606 -12.53 8.41 3.96
N GLY A 607 -13.51 7.71 4.54
CA GLY A 607 -13.48 6.28 4.85
C GLY A 607 -13.36 6.00 6.35
N SER A 608 -13.61 4.76 6.74
CA SER A 608 -13.66 4.29 8.12
C SER A 608 -12.30 3.88 8.70
N GLY A 609 -12.26 3.57 10.00
CA GLY A 609 -11.10 2.98 10.69
C GLY A 609 -10.45 3.91 11.71
N THR A 610 -9.37 3.43 12.32
CA THR A 610 -8.58 4.19 13.30
C THR A 610 -7.34 4.77 12.63
N VAL A 611 -7.15 6.08 12.76
CA VAL A 611 -5.89 6.77 12.44
C VAL A 611 -5.26 7.26 13.75
N TYR A 612 -4.01 7.72 13.72
CA TYR A 612 -3.31 8.14 14.94
C TYR A 612 -2.79 9.57 14.82
N ILE A 613 -2.94 10.32 15.91
CA ILE A 613 -2.09 11.49 16.21
C ILE A 613 -1.04 11.06 17.24
N GLY A 614 0.17 11.60 17.15
CA GLY A 614 1.24 11.32 18.09
C GLY A 614 2.06 12.55 18.46
N VAL A 615 2.73 12.48 19.61
CA VAL A 615 3.63 13.53 20.10
C VAL A 615 4.91 12.91 20.68
N GLN A 616 6.05 13.53 20.37
CA GLN A 616 7.36 13.21 20.93
C GLN A 616 7.91 14.45 21.63
N ALA A 617 8.50 14.27 22.82
CA ALA A 617 9.36 15.28 23.42
C ALA A 617 10.68 15.37 22.66
N VAL A 618 11.22 16.58 22.47
CA VAL A 618 12.45 16.84 21.71
C VAL A 618 13.43 17.58 22.62
N SER A 619 14.63 17.03 22.83
CA SER A 619 15.67 17.68 23.63
C SER A 619 16.23 18.95 22.97
N VAL A 620 17.00 19.75 23.73
CA VAL A 620 17.80 20.87 23.18
C VAL A 620 18.72 20.45 22.02
N ASN A 621 19.10 19.18 21.94
CA ASN A 621 19.98 18.63 20.91
C ASN A 621 19.21 17.94 19.76
N GLY A 622 17.90 18.16 19.65
CA GLY A 622 17.05 17.61 18.59
C GLY A 622 16.62 16.14 18.78
N CYS A 623 17.16 15.42 19.76
CA CYS A 623 16.82 14.03 20.01
C CYS A 623 15.39 13.87 20.50
N LYS A 624 14.64 12.96 19.86
CA LYS A 624 13.21 12.72 20.11
C LYS A 624 13.00 11.52 21.06
N SER A 625 12.00 11.63 21.93
CA SER A 625 11.50 10.51 22.74
C SER A 625 10.84 9.43 21.87
N LEU A 626 10.45 8.31 22.48
CA LEU A 626 9.39 7.47 21.91
C LEU A 626 8.08 8.28 21.80
N ALA A 627 7.26 7.99 20.79
CA ALA A 627 6.03 8.73 20.53
C ALA A 627 4.88 8.24 21.42
N ARG A 628 4.23 9.16 22.12
CA ARG A 628 2.90 8.92 22.71
C ARG A 628 1.86 9.07 21.61
N THR A 629 1.01 8.08 21.39
CA THR A 629 -0.04 8.10 20.36
C THR A 629 -1.46 8.06 20.95
N LEU A 630 -2.41 8.65 20.23
CA LEU A 630 -3.84 8.63 20.51
C LEU A 630 -4.60 8.18 19.25
N GLY A 631 -5.48 7.19 19.40
CA GLY A 631 -6.31 6.68 18.32
C GLY A 631 -7.51 7.58 18.05
N LEU A 632 -7.66 7.98 16.79
CA LEU A 632 -8.77 8.80 16.27
C LEU A 632 -9.65 7.92 15.37
N THR A 633 -10.94 7.87 15.66
CA THR A 633 -11.90 6.96 15.01
C THR A 633 -12.71 7.68 13.92
N LYS A 634 -12.71 7.09 12.72
CA LYS A 634 -13.61 7.45 11.63
C LYS A 634 -14.70 6.37 11.53
N ILE A 635 -15.93 6.76 11.85
CA ILE A 635 -17.12 5.88 11.80
C ILE A 635 -18.01 6.40 10.67
N LEU A 636 -18.10 5.64 9.57
CA LEU A 636 -19.05 5.92 8.49
C LEU A 636 -20.49 5.72 8.98
N PRO A 637 -21.48 6.45 8.42
CA PRO A 637 -22.88 6.22 8.75
C PRO A 637 -23.31 4.82 8.31
N ALA A 638 -24.23 4.21 9.06
CA ALA A 638 -24.78 2.90 8.73
C ALA A 638 -25.53 2.93 7.38
N ALA A 639 -25.54 1.82 6.65
CA ALA A 639 -26.34 1.73 5.43
C ALA A 639 -27.85 1.93 5.73
N PRO A 640 -28.60 2.67 4.90
CA PRO A 640 -30.05 2.84 5.09
C PRO A 640 -30.80 1.50 5.11
N ALA A 641 -31.86 1.41 5.93
CA ALA A 641 -32.39 0.13 6.41
C ALA A 641 -33.06 -0.73 5.32
N SER A 642 -34.15 -0.25 4.73
CA SER A 642 -34.79 -0.81 3.55
C SER A 642 -35.18 0.32 2.61
N ILE A 643 -35.21 0.06 1.30
CA ILE A 643 -35.89 0.92 0.35
C ILE A 643 -37.32 0.39 0.22
N SER A 644 -38.31 1.26 0.42
CA SER A 644 -39.73 0.95 0.17
C SER A 644 -40.15 1.58 -1.16
N GLY A 645 -40.88 0.83 -1.98
CA GLY A 645 -41.35 1.22 -3.32
C GLY A 645 -41.69 -0.01 -4.18
N ALA A 646 -42.22 0.20 -5.39
CA ALA A 646 -42.62 -0.89 -6.28
C ALA A 646 -41.40 -1.67 -6.82
N THR A 647 -41.45 -3.00 -6.82
CA THR A 647 -40.35 -3.86 -7.33
C THR A 647 -40.63 -4.44 -8.71
N SER A 648 -41.88 -4.78 -8.99
CA SER A 648 -42.40 -4.92 -10.35
C SER A 648 -42.81 -3.54 -10.85
N VAL A 649 -42.42 -3.19 -12.08
CA VAL A 649 -42.69 -1.86 -12.67
C VAL A 649 -43.25 -1.92 -14.09
N GLY A 650 -43.72 -3.10 -14.54
CA GLY A 650 -44.13 -3.36 -15.93
C GLY A 650 -45.32 -2.53 -16.43
N ASN A 651 -46.12 -1.96 -15.53
CA ASN A 651 -47.20 -1.00 -15.78
C ASN A 651 -46.73 0.46 -15.88
N TYR A 652 -45.57 0.81 -15.34
CA TYR A 652 -45.01 2.18 -15.41
C TYR A 652 -44.05 2.39 -16.59
N VAL A 653 -43.44 1.31 -17.09
CA VAL A 653 -42.53 1.33 -18.26
C VAL A 653 -43.17 2.02 -19.46
N GLY A 654 -42.43 2.94 -20.07
CA GLY A 654 -42.88 3.75 -21.20
C GLY A 654 -43.80 4.93 -20.84
N THR A 655 -44.01 5.21 -19.54
CA THR A 655 -44.91 6.28 -19.08
C THR A 655 -44.20 7.37 -18.27
N THR A 656 -44.78 8.56 -18.23
CA THR A 656 -44.37 9.66 -17.34
C THR A 656 -44.82 9.48 -15.88
N THR A 657 -45.62 8.44 -15.60
CA THR A 657 -46.13 8.14 -14.25
C THR A 657 -44.97 7.97 -13.27
N THR A 658 -45.05 8.68 -12.15
CA THR A 658 -43.98 8.68 -11.15
C THR A 658 -44.20 7.60 -10.08
N VAL A 659 -43.10 7.10 -9.53
CA VAL A 659 -43.07 6.20 -8.37
C VAL A 659 -42.13 6.81 -7.35
N THR A 660 -42.53 6.81 -6.07
CA THR A 660 -41.70 7.30 -4.97
C THR A 660 -41.03 6.12 -4.28
N TYR A 661 -39.72 6.25 -4.02
CA TYR A 661 -38.93 5.30 -3.25
C TYR A 661 -38.40 5.98 -1.98
N THR A 662 -38.53 5.33 -0.83
CA THR A 662 -38.22 5.92 0.48
C THR A 662 -37.31 5.03 1.32
N THR A 663 -36.60 5.62 2.28
CA THR A 663 -35.85 4.89 3.31
C THR A 663 -35.91 5.61 4.65
N THR A 664 -35.55 4.94 5.74
CA THR A 664 -35.51 5.54 7.09
C THR A 664 -34.28 6.42 7.27
N ALA A 665 -34.41 7.50 8.05
CA ALA A 665 -33.27 8.32 8.43
C ALA A 665 -32.23 7.51 9.24
N VAL A 666 -30.95 7.75 8.99
CA VAL A 666 -29.79 7.13 9.64
C VAL A 666 -29.13 8.14 10.57
N ALA A 667 -28.79 7.71 11.80
CA ALA A 667 -28.04 8.55 12.74
C ALA A 667 -26.68 8.99 12.17
N ASN A 668 -26.30 10.25 12.42
CA ASN A 668 -25.09 10.91 11.90
C ASN A 668 -25.02 11.08 10.37
N ALA A 669 -26.07 10.76 9.62
CA ALA A 669 -26.16 11.09 8.19
C ALA A 669 -26.65 12.53 8.00
N GLN A 670 -25.95 13.31 7.18
CA GLN A 670 -26.29 14.69 6.83
C GLN A 670 -27.01 14.78 5.48
N SER A 671 -26.81 13.80 4.57
CA SER A 671 -27.54 13.71 3.30
C SER A 671 -27.62 12.26 2.79
N TYR A 672 -28.34 12.06 1.69
CA TYR A 672 -28.57 10.76 1.06
C TYR A 672 -28.30 10.81 -0.44
N LEU A 673 -27.51 9.87 -0.94
CA LEU A 673 -27.18 9.74 -2.36
C LEU A 673 -27.95 8.58 -2.99
N TRP A 674 -28.94 8.92 -3.82
CA TRP A 674 -29.70 7.97 -4.63
C TRP A 674 -29.10 7.77 -6.01
N THR A 675 -29.16 6.53 -6.51
CA THR A 675 -28.80 6.18 -7.90
C THR A 675 -29.86 5.25 -8.49
N VAL A 676 -30.26 5.51 -9.74
CA VAL A 676 -31.30 4.77 -10.48
C VAL A 676 -30.69 3.97 -11.65
N PRO A 677 -31.32 2.89 -12.13
CA PRO A 677 -30.83 2.12 -13.27
C PRO A 677 -31.11 2.82 -14.61
N ALA A 678 -30.46 2.35 -15.69
CA ALA A 678 -30.59 2.95 -17.01
C ALA A 678 -32.05 2.98 -17.52
N GLY A 679 -32.46 4.11 -18.11
CA GLY A 679 -33.84 4.35 -18.57
C GLY A 679 -34.80 4.86 -17.49
N VAL A 680 -34.40 4.84 -16.21
CA VAL A 680 -35.14 5.46 -15.10
C VAL A 680 -34.58 6.86 -14.84
N GLN A 681 -35.44 7.84 -14.58
CA GLN A 681 -35.02 9.22 -14.30
C GLN A 681 -35.43 9.64 -12.89
N ILE A 682 -34.51 10.24 -12.13
CA ILE A 682 -34.83 10.95 -10.88
C ILE A 682 -35.47 12.29 -11.24
N ILE A 683 -36.64 12.56 -10.68
CA ILE A 683 -37.42 13.78 -10.90
C ILE A 683 -37.23 14.76 -9.73
N SER A 684 -37.17 14.26 -8.49
CA SER A 684 -36.88 15.07 -7.30
C SER A 684 -36.43 14.21 -6.11
N GLY A 685 -35.95 14.84 -5.03
CA GLY A 685 -35.68 14.19 -3.74
C GLY A 685 -34.23 13.74 -3.49
N GLN A 686 -33.32 13.90 -4.46
CA GLN A 686 -31.88 13.68 -4.26
C GLN A 686 -31.37 14.49 -3.05
N GLY A 687 -30.49 13.89 -2.24
CA GLY A 687 -30.04 14.46 -0.96
C GLY A 687 -30.90 14.05 0.25
N SER A 688 -32.14 13.58 0.05
CA SER A 688 -33.12 13.29 1.12
C SER A 688 -33.46 11.81 1.27
N THR A 689 -34.20 11.45 2.32
CA THR A 689 -34.70 10.09 2.59
C THR A 689 -35.76 9.57 1.60
N SER A 690 -36.18 10.38 0.62
CA SER A 690 -37.21 10.04 -0.38
C SER A 690 -36.79 10.52 -1.77
N VAL A 691 -36.96 9.68 -2.79
CA VAL A 691 -36.69 10.03 -4.19
C VAL A 691 -37.92 9.72 -5.06
N VAL A 692 -38.24 10.61 -5.99
CA VAL A 692 -39.32 10.43 -6.97
C VAL A 692 -38.70 10.14 -8.33
N VAL A 693 -39.16 9.09 -9.02
CA VAL A 693 -38.60 8.64 -10.31
C VAL A 693 -39.70 8.36 -11.34
N ASN A 694 -39.37 8.32 -12.63
CA ASN A 694 -40.25 7.79 -13.68
C ASN A 694 -39.53 6.75 -14.57
N PHE A 695 -40.31 6.07 -15.42
CA PHE A 695 -39.86 4.93 -16.25
C PHE A 695 -40.06 5.17 -17.75
N LEU A 696 -40.11 6.44 -18.17
CA LEU A 696 -40.42 6.85 -19.55
C LEU A 696 -39.46 6.25 -20.59
N ASN A 697 -38.17 6.19 -20.24
CA ASN A 697 -37.09 5.73 -21.12
C ASN A 697 -36.64 4.28 -20.82
N ALA A 698 -37.43 3.52 -20.05
CA ALA A 698 -37.12 2.14 -19.72
C ALA A 698 -37.46 1.20 -20.90
N SER A 699 -36.55 0.30 -21.26
CA SER A 699 -36.76 -0.70 -22.31
C SER A 699 -37.92 -1.65 -21.96
N THR A 700 -38.81 -1.95 -22.91
CA THR A 700 -39.95 -2.86 -22.77
C THR A 700 -39.61 -4.35 -22.69
N ALA A 701 -38.36 -4.76 -22.89
CA ALA A 701 -37.99 -6.18 -22.84
C ALA A 701 -38.18 -6.80 -21.43
N VAL A 702 -38.70 -8.03 -21.36
CA VAL A 702 -38.86 -8.79 -20.10
C VAL A 702 -37.49 -9.04 -19.43
N GLY A 703 -37.40 -8.86 -18.11
CA GLY A 703 -36.20 -9.17 -17.33
C GLY A 703 -35.93 -8.19 -16.20
N SER A 704 -34.71 -8.21 -15.65
CA SER A 704 -34.25 -7.19 -14.70
C SER A 704 -34.14 -5.82 -15.38
N LEU A 705 -34.54 -4.76 -14.68
CA LEU A 705 -34.23 -3.38 -15.05
C LEU A 705 -32.92 -2.89 -14.40
N GLY A 706 -32.49 -3.53 -13.31
CA GLY A 706 -31.33 -3.14 -12.50
C GLY A 706 -31.72 -2.92 -11.04
N VAL A 707 -30.98 -2.06 -10.35
CA VAL A 707 -31.26 -1.68 -8.96
C VAL A 707 -31.45 -0.17 -8.83
N ILE A 708 -32.44 0.26 -8.04
CA ILE A 708 -32.39 1.57 -7.39
C ILE A 708 -31.65 1.42 -6.08
N SER A 709 -30.76 2.38 -5.76
CA SER A 709 -29.89 2.29 -4.58
C SER A 709 -29.81 3.60 -3.84
N VAL A 710 -29.54 3.54 -2.53
CA VAL A 710 -29.33 4.69 -1.66
C VAL A 710 -28.12 4.47 -0.72
N LYS A 711 -27.34 5.53 -0.50
CA LYS A 711 -26.34 5.63 0.56
C LYS A 711 -26.69 6.78 1.49
N SER A 712 -26.50 6.63 2.79
CA SER A 712 -26.43 7.75 3.72
C SER A 712 -25.02 8.36 3.66
N VAL A 713 -24.88 9.66 3.92
CA VAL A 713 -23.61 10.38 3.77
C VAL A 713 -23.33 11.25 4.99
N ALA A 714 -22.11 11.16 5.51
CA ALA A 714 -21.56 12.03 6.54
C ALA A 714 -20.25 12.68 6.02
N PRO A 715 -19.66 13.67 6.71
CA PRO A 715 -18.46 14.35 6.20
C PRO A 715 -17.26 13.41 6.01
N CYS A 716 -17.12 12.37 6.86
CA CYS A 716 -16.12 11.33 6.69
C CYS A 716 -16.42 10.28 5.59
N GLY A 717 -17.53 10.41 4.85
CA GLY A 717 -17.82 9.63 3.65
C GLY A 717 -19.21 8.98 3.62
N PRO A 718 -19.56 8.35 2.49
CA PRO A 718 -20.83 7.66 2.31
C PRO A 718 -20.82 6.24 2.90
N SER A 719 -22.00 5.75 3.27
CA SER A 719 -22.23 4.37 3.70
C SER A 719 -22.02 3.35 2.56
N PRO A 720 -21.98 2.04 2.88
CA PRO A 720 -22.36 1.00 1.92
C PRO A 720 -23.74 1.28 1.33
N ALA A 721 -23.97 0.90 0.07
CA ALA A 721 -25.26 1.08 -0.58
C ALA A 721 -26.30 0.07 -0.08
N ARG A 722 -27.53 0.53 0.11
CA ARG A 722 -28.71 -0.32 0.11
C ARG A 722 -29.29 -0.34 -1.30
N ASN A 723 -29.66 -1.52 -1.78
CA ASN A 723 -30.16 -1.73 -3.15
C ASN A 723 -31.56 -2.35 -3.10
N LEU A 724 -32.40 -2.02 -4.09
CA LEU A 724 -33.68 -2.65 -4.37
C LEU A 724 -33.74 -3.00 -5.85
N SER A 725 -33.91 -4.28 -6.16
CA SER A 725 -33.99 -4.77 -7.54
C SER A 725 -35.35 -4.46 -8.16
N LEU A 726 -35.31 -3.91 -9.37
CA LEU A 726 -36.50 -3.56 -10.15
C LEU A 726 -36.63 -4.51 -11.34
N PHE A 727 -37.85 -5.00 -11.60
CA PHE A 727 -38.13 -6.04 -12.59
C PHE A 727 -39.24 -5.63 -13.57
N LYS A 728 -39.05 -6.04 -14.83
CA LYS A 728 -40.00 -5.89 -15.92
C LYS A 728 -40.58 -7.26 -16.25
N ALA A 729 -41.80 -7.51 -15.78
CA ALA A 729 -42.48 -8.78 -15.96
C ALA A 729 -43.71 -8.62 -16.86
N LEU A 730 -44.00 -9.67 -17.62
CA LEU A 730 -45.36 -9.95 -18.07
C LEU A 730 -46.25 -10.11 -16.82
N PRO A 731 -47.54 -9.74 -16.88
CA PRO A 731 -48.42 -9.90 -15.73
C PRO A 731 -48.60 -11.38 -15.39
N ALA A 732 -48.90 -11.67 -14.13
CA ALA A 732 -49.10 -13.05 -13.69
C ALA A 732 -50.23 -13.72 -14.48
N ARG A 733 -50.06 -15.00 -14.84
CA ARG A 733 -51.15 -15.79 -15.44
C ARG A 733 -52.34 -15.82 -14.46
N PRO A 734 -53.57 -15.56 -14.93
CA PRO A 734 -54.77 -15.69 -14.11
C PRO A 734 -54.86 -16.94 -13.24
N ALA A 735 -55.40 -16.74 -12.04
CA ALA A 735 -55.86 -17.81 -11.16
C ALA A 735 -56.95 -18.67 -11.85
N ASN A 736 -57.46 -19.70 -11.17
CA ASN A 736 -58.53 -20.51 -11.73
C ASN A 736 -59.76 -19.65 -12.03
N ILE A 737 -60.42 -19.90 -13.17
CA ILE A 737 -61.68 -19.23 -13.51
C ILE A 737 -62.77 -19.84 -12.63
N ASN A 738 -63.47 -19.00 -11.88
CA ASN A 738 -64.67 -19.39 -11.15
C ASN A 738 -65.88 -19.21 -12.06
N ALA A 739 -66.80 -20.19 -12.07
CA ALA A 739 -68.02 -20.18 -12.86
C ALA A 739 -69.25 -20.42 -11.97
N SER A 740 -70.40 -19.84 -12.32
CA SER A 740 -71.65 -20.07 -11.59
C SER A 740 -72.31 -21.44 -11.86
N SER A 741 -71.91 -22.14 -12.93
CA SER A 741 -72.11 -23.59 -13.13
C SER A 741 -70.99 -24.16 -14.01
N SER A 742 -70.66 -25.44 -13.81
CA SER A 742 -69.76 -26.21 -14.68
C SER A 742 -70.49 -27.11 -15.68
N ASP A 743 -71.75 -27.45 -15.41
CA ASP A 743 -72.64 -28.17 -16.32
C ASP A 743 -73.65 -27.18 -16.90
N VAL A 744 -73.65 -27.04 -18.23
CA VAL A 744 -74.53 -26.10 -18.94
C VAL A 744 -75.97 -26.62 -18.96
N CYS A 745 -76.17 -27.94 -18.88
CA CYS A 745 -77.46 -28.60 -19.13
C CYS A 745 -78.47 -28.51 -17.99
N VAL A 746 -78.02 -28.35 -16.74
CA VAL A 746 -78.89 -28.13 -15.58
C VAL A 746 -79.65 -26.80 -15.68
N THR A 747 -79.12 -25.86 -16.48
CA THR A 747 -79.65 -24.51 -16.70
C THR A 747 -79.98 -24.22 -18.16
N ALA A 748 -79.87 -25.19 -19.08
CA ALA A 748 -80.04 -24.97 -20.52
C ALA A 748 -81.49 -24.63 -20.88
N GLY A 749 -81.73 -23.36 -21.23
CA GLY A 749 -83.01 -22.82 -21.67
C GLY A 749 -82.84 -21.41 -22.25
N PRO A 750 -83.89 -20.79 -22.83
CA PRO A 750 -83.75 -19.56 -23.63
C PRO A 750 -83.38 -18.27 -22.86
N SER A 751 -83.09 -18.32 -21.57
CA SER A 751 -83.06 -17.14 -20.69
C SER A 751 -82.09 -17.23 -19.51
N SER A 752 -80.98 -17.97 -19.66
CA SER A 752 -80.00 -18.24 -18.61
C SER A 752 -78.57 -17.95 -19.07
N SER A 753 -77.78 -17.33 -18.19
CA SER A 753 -76.38 -16.95 -18.44
C SER A 753 -75.45 -17.49 -17.35
N ILE A 754 -74.17 -17.66 -17.68
CA ILE A 754 -73.13 -18.10 -16.75
C ILE A 754 -72.09 -17.00 -16.63
N THR A 755 -71.78 -16.60 -15.40
CA THR A 755 -70.74 -15.61 -15.10
C THR A 755 -69.41 -16.34 -14.86
N TYR A 756 -68.35 -15.83 -15.49
CA TYR A 756 -66.97 -16.33 -15.34
C TYR A 756 -66.10 -15.21 -14.76
N SER A 757 -65.30 -15.52 -13.74
CA SER A 757 -64.50 -14.53 -13.02
C SER A 757 -63.15 -15.05 -12.56
N ILE A 758 -62.20 -14.14 -12.37
CA ILE A 758 -60.89 -14.36 -11.77
C ILE A 758 -60.62 -13.29 -10.70
N ALA A 759 -59.70 -13.55 -9.78
CA ALA A 759 -59.19 -12.51 -8.89
C ALA A 759 -58.46 -11.42 -9.70
N PRO A 760 -58.69 -10.11 -9.43
CA PRO A 760 -57.91 -9.04 -10.04
C PRO A 760 -56.42 -9.18 -9.72
N ILE A 761 -55.57 -8.91 -10.71
CA ILE A 761 -54.11 -9.06 -10.64
C ILE A 761 -53.47 -7.67 -10.65
N ALA A 762 -52.44 -7.48 -9.82
CA ALA A 762 -51.62 -6.26 -9.82
C ALA A 762 -50.82 -6.11 -11.13
N ASP A 763 -50.41 -4.88 -11.44
CA ASP A 763 -49.67 -4.48 -12.64
C ASP A 763 -50.33 -4.86 -13.99
N VAL A 764 -51.64 -5.08 -14.01
CA VAL A 764 -52.44 -5.35 -15.22
C VAL A 764 -53.15 -4.09 -15.70
N THR A 765 -53.14 -3.84 -17.00
CA THR A 765 -53.87 -2.76 -17.67
C THR A 765 -55.15 -3.23 -18.36
N THR A 766 -55.23 -4.49 -18.82
CA THR A 766 -56.46 -5.08 -19.38
C THR A 766 -56.44 -6.62 -19.36
N TYR A 767 -57.59 -7.26 -19.56
CA TYR A 767 -57.77 -8.70 -19.68
C TYR A 767 -58.30 -9.07 -21.08
N ASN A 768 -58.01 -10.29 -21.54
CA ASN A 768 -58.46 -10.81 -22.83
C ASN A 768 -59.16 -12.16 -22.63
N TRP A 769 -60.42 -12.29 -23.02
CA TRP A 769 -61.27 -13.46 -22.79
C TRP A 769 -61.75 -14.12 -24.10
N THR A 770 -61.86 -15.45 -24.11
CA THR A 770 -62.48 -16.22 -25.20
C THR A 770 -63.45 -17.29 -24.69
N VAL A 771 -64.42 -17.66 -25.52
CA VAL A 771 -65.55 -18.57 -25.21
C VAL A 771 -65.75 -19.60 -26.32
N PRO A 772 -66.39 -20.76 -26.04
CA PRO A 772 -66.52 -21.83 -27.03
C PRO A 772 -67.62 -21.57 -28.07
N ALA A 773 -67.59 -22.32 -29.17
CA ALA A 773 -68.63 -22.29 -30.19
C ALA A 773 -70.02 -22.58 -29.60
N GLY A 774 -71.03 -21.84 -30.06
CA GLY A 774 -72.39 -21.87 -29.50
C GLY A 774 -72.61 -21.01 -28.25
N ALA A 775 -71.58 -20.31 -27.76
CA ALA A 775 -71.66 -19.36 -26.66
C ALA A 775 -71.18 -17.94 -27.06
N SER A 776 -71.61 -16.92 -26.34
CA SER A 776 -71.25 -15.51 -26.61
C SER A 776 -71.10 -14.67 -25.34
N ILE A 777 -70.11 -13.78 -25.30
CA ILE A 777 -69.89 -12.83 -24.20
C ILE A 777 -70.91 -11.69 -24.30
N VAL A 778 -71.45 -11.27 -23.15
CA VAL A 778 -72.40 -10.16 -23.01
C VAL A 778 -71.81 -9.11 -22.06
N GLY A 779 -71.71 -7.87 -22.53
CA GLY A 779 -71.17 -6.75 -21.75
C GLY A 779 -69.66 -6.56 -21.87
N ASN A 780 -68.99 -6.24 -20.76
CA ASN A 780 -67.55 -5.93 -20.74
C ASN A 780 -66.69 -7.19 -20.95
N SER A 781 -65.89 -7.22 -22.02
CA SER A 781 -64.95 -8.32 -22.34
C SER A 781 -63.52 -8.14 -21.81
N HIS A 782 -63.23 -7.03 -21.13
CA HIS A 782 -61.87 -6.61 -20.76
C HIS A 782 -61.61 -6.51 -19.25
N GLY A 783 -62.60 -6.82 -18.42
CA GLY A 783 -62.48 -6.85 -16.96
C GLY A 783 -62.05 -8.23 -16.40
N PRO A 784 -61.83 -8.35 -15.09
CA PRO A 784 -61.56 -9.62 -14.41
C PRO A 784 -62.79 -10.54 -14.28
N SER A 785 -63.95 -10.14 -14.84
CA SER A 785 -65.17 -10.94 -14.89
C SER A 785 -65.95 -10.66 -16.16
N ILE A 786 -66.57 -11.70 -16.74
CA ILE A 786 -67.44 -11.65 -17.92
C ILE A 786 -68.75 -12.42 -17.66
N THR A 787 -69.78 -12.17 -18.47
CA THR A 787 -71.02 -12.96 -18.50
C THR A 787 -71.20 -13.56 -19.89
N VAL A 788 -71.67 -14.80 -19.97
CA VAL A 788 -71.72 -15.59 -21.21
C VAL A 788 -73.08 -16.29 -21.34
N ASN A 789 -73.69 -16.21 -22.51
CA ASN A 789 -74.90 -16.94 -22.86
C ASN A 789 -74.55 -18.20 -23.66
N TYR A 790 -75.31 -19.28 -23.46
CA TYR A 790 -75.18 -20.53 -24.22
C TYR A 790 -76.45 -20.77 -25.06
N THR A 791 -76.26 -21.24 -26.30
CA THR A 791 -77.36 -21.51 -27.24
C THR A 791 -77.48 -23.00 -27.54
N ALA A 792 -78.56 -23.41 -28.21
CA ALA A 792 -78.75 -24.79 -28.66
C ALA A 792 -77.65 -25.30 -29.63
N ALA A 793 -76.77 -24.44 -30.14
CA ALA A 793 -75.59 -24.83 -30.90
C ALA A 793 -74.45 -25.40 -30.02
N PHE A 794 -74.54 -25.31 -28.69
CA PHE A 794 -73.61 -25.95 -27.75
C PHE A 794 -73.85 -27.47 -27.71
N THR A 795 -73.31 -28.16 -28.71
CA THR A 795 -73.57 -29.60 -28.95
C THR A 795 -72.57 -30.54 -28.26
N ALA A 796 -71.43 -30.04 -27.80
CA ALA A 796 -70.39 -30.80 -27.10
C ALA A 796 -69.67 -29.92 -26.05
N ASN A 797 -68.89 -30.55 -25.16
CA ASN A 797 -68.12 -29.86 -24.12
C ASN A 797 -67.18 -28.78 -24.73
N GLY A 798 -67.05 -27.65 -24.03
CA GLY A 798 -66.31 -26.48 -24.51
C GLY A 798 -65.28 -25.95 -23.51
N VAL A 799 -64.57 -24.87 -23.87
CA VAL A 799 -63.56 -24.21 -23.03
C VAL A 799 -63.76 -22.70 -23.04
N VAL A 800 -63.77 -22.09 -21.85
CA VAL A 800 -63.65 -20.63 -21.64
C VAL A 800 -62.20 -20.33 -21.24
N SER A 801 -61.63 -19.22 -21.70
CA SER A 801 -60.22 -18.87 -21.46
C SER A 801 -60.01 -17.38 -21.17
N VAL A 802 -58.95 -17.06 -20.42
CA VAL A 802 -58.53 -15.67 -20.09
C VAL A 802 -57.02 -15.50 -19.95
N SER A 803 -56.48 -14.39 -20.46
CA SER A 803 -55.14 -13.88 -20.14
C SER A 803 -55.18 -12.43 -19.64
N SER A 804 -54.10 -11.98 -19.00
CA SER A 804 -53.91 -10.61 -18.50
C SER A 804 -52.83 -9.88 -19.30
N VAL A 805 -52.89 -8.55 -19.36
CA VAL A 805 -52.02 -7.73 -20.22
C VAL A 805 -51.47 -6.51 -19.44
N ASN A 806 -50.22 -6.13 -19.70
CA ASN A 806 -49.62 -4.86 -19.26
C ASN A 806 -48.71 -4.26 -20.35
N ASN A 807 -47.99 -3.16 -20.07
CA ASN A 807 -47.16 -2.47 -21.07
C ASN A 807 -45.91 -3.27 -21.52
N ILE A 808 -45.62 -4.42 -20.89
CA ILE A 808 -44.59 -5.38 -21.30
C ILE A 808 -45.18 -6.47 -22.22
N GLY A 809 -46.44 -6.85 -22.02
CA GLY A 809 -47.15 -7.80 -22.87
C GLY A 809 -48.25 -8.60 -22.16
N SER A 810 -48.63 -9.72 -22.78
CA SER A 810 -49.70 -10.61 -22.27
C SER A 810 -49.15 -11.83 -21.52
N SER A 811 -49.89 -12.28 -20.50
CA SER A 811 -49.65 -13.55 -19.80
C SER A 811 -50.00 -14.76 -20.67
N ALA A 812 -49.50 -15.94 -20.29
CA ALA A 812 -50.14 -17.20 -20.69
C ALA A 812 -51.60 -17.23 -20.20
N ALA A 813 -52.47 -17.92 -20.93
CA ALA A 813 -53.90 -18.01 -20.59
C ALA A 813 -54.21 -19.07 -19.52
N ARG A 814 -55.37 -18.92 -18.85
CA ARG A 814 -56.05 -19.92 -18.03
C ARG A 814 -57.25 -20.46 -18.82
N ASN A 815 -57.50 -21.76 -18.74
CA ASN A 815 -58.65 -22.42 -19.37
C ASN A 815 -59.56 -23.05 -18.31
N LEU A 816 -60.86 -23.14 -18.59
CA LEU A 816 -61.87 -23.88 -17.84
C LEU A 816 -62.77 -24.66 -18.81
N THR A 817 -62.95 -25.95 -18.58
CA THR A 817 -63.86 -26.81 -19.35
C THR A 817 -65.30 -26.70 -18.83
N VAL A 818 -66.26 -26.69 -19.76
CA VAL A 818 -67.71 -26.70 -19.47
C VAL A 818 -68.38 -27.91 -20.12
N TYR A 819 -69.31 -28.53 -19.39
CA TYR A 819 -69.83 -29.87 -19.68
C TYR A 819 -71.27 -29.86 -20.21
N ARG A 820 -71.64 -30.93 -20.95
CA ARG A 820 -72.97 -31.19 -21.48
C ARG A 820 -73.50 -32.57 -21.05
N ASN A 821 -74.31 -32.64 -19.98
CA ASN A 821 -74.83 -33.90 -19.44
C ASN A 821 -76.30 -34.19 -19.79
N LEU A 822 -76.64 -35.47 -19.98
CA LEU A 822 -77.99 -35.99 -20.27
C LEU A 822 -78.47 -36.94 -19.15
N PRO A 823 -79.79 -37.14 -18.95
CA PRO A 823 -80.32 -37.95 -17.85
C PRO A 823 -80.39 -39.45 -18.16
N GLU A 824 -80.47 -40.25 -17.09
CA GLU A 824 -80.62 -41.71 -17.15
C GLU A 824 -82.09 -42.19 -17.09
N ASN A 825 -82.31 -43.49 -17.33
CA ASN A 825 -83.61 -44.15 -17.17
C ASN A 825 -83.72 -44.85 -15.81
N PRO A 826 -84.93 -44.93 -15.20
CA PRO A 826 -85.19 -45.80 -14.06
C PRO A 826 -84.81 -47.26 -14.34
N SER A 827 -84.29 -47.97 -13.33
CA SER A 827 -83.73 -49.32 -13.48
C SER A 827 -84.72 -50.47 -13.25
N SER A 828 -85.83 -50.22 -12.55
CA SER A 828 -86.86 -51.22 -12.22
C SER A 828 -88.23 -50.55 -12.04
N ILE A 829 -89.30 -51.35 -12.08
CA ILE A 829 -90.68 -50.86 -11.92
C ILE A 829 -91.45 -51.73 -10.92
N ASN A 830 -92.17 -51.08 -10.00
CA ASN A 830 -93.07 -51.75 -9.06
C ASN A 830 -94.44 -51.93 -9.72
N GLY A 831 -94.94 -53.15 -9.89
CA GLY A 831 -96.27 -53.44 -10.43
C GLY A 831 -96.48 -54.93 -10.74
N ARG A 832 -97.70 -55.32 -11.14
CA ARG A 832 -97.99 -56.73 -11.52
C ARG A 832 -97.52 -57.02 -12.94
N LEU A 833 -96.79 -58.12 -13.13
CA LEU A 833 -96.25 -58.50 -14.46
C LEU A 833 -96.80 -59.81 -15.04
N LYS A 834 -97.27 -60.77 -14.21
CA LYS A 834 -97.78 -62.08 -14.66
C LYS A 834 -99.13 -62.43 -14.04
N GLY A 835 -99.87 -63.33 -14.69
CA GLY A 835 -101.25 -63.69 -14.32
C GLY A 835 -102.27 -62.58 -14.60
N ILE A 836 -101.97 -61.64 -15.50
CA ILE A 836 -102.83 -60.48 -15.82
C ILE A 836 -104.18 -60.96 -16.36
N CYS A 837 -105.27 -60.57 -15.74
CA CYS A 837 -106.61 -60.81 -16.28
C CYS A 837 -106.88 -59.76 -17.38
N PRO A 838 -107.30 -60.17 -18.60
CA PRO A 838 -107.70 -59.22 -19.65
C PRO A 838 -108.89 -58.36 -19.20
N GLY A 839 -108.87 -57.07 -19.51
CA GLY A 839 -109.87 -56.09 -19.07
C GLY A 839 -109.56 -55.36 -17.75
N ASP A 840 -108.65 -55.89 -16.92
CA ASP A 840 -108.31 -55.28 -15.62
C ASP A 840 -107.32 -54.10 -15.73
N THR A 841 -107.35 -53.24 -14.70
CA THR A 841 -106.39 -52.14 -14.48
C THR A 841 -105.37 -52.47 -13.39
N TYR A 842 -104.10 -52.15 -13.63
CA TYR A 842 -102.98 -52.35 -12.69
C TYR A 842 -102.15 -51.07 -12.51
N SER A 843 -101.60 -50.86 -11.32
CA SER A 843 -100.78 -49.69 -10.97
C SER A 843 -99.27 -49.98 -11.08
N TYR A 844 -98.51 -48.97 -11.50
CA TYR A 844 -97.06 -49.02 -11.72
C TYR A 844 -96.36 -47.77 -11.17
N SER A 845 -95.13 -47.91 -10.63
CA SER A 845 -94.34 -46.78 -10.12
C SER A 845 -92.83 -47.07 -10.04
N PHE A 846 -92.01 -46.01 -9.99
CA PHE A 846 -90.55 -46.06 -9.87
C PHE A 846 -89.99 -44.77 -9.19
N PRO A 847 -88.73 -44.71 -8.73
CA PRO A 847 -88.15 -43.50 -8.11
C PRO A 847 -87.80 -42.41 -9.14
N ALA A 848 -87.97 -41.13 -8.77
CA ALA A 848 -87.61 -40.01 -9.64
C ALA A 848 -86.10 -39.90 -9.91
N ILE A 849 -85.72 -39.47 -11.11
CA ILE A 849 -84.34 -39.36 -11.59
C ILE A 849 -83.85 -37.91 -11.48
N ALA A 850 -82.78 -37.68 -10.71
CA ALA A 850 -82.33 -36.34 -10.29
C ALA A 850 -81.95 -35.38 -11.43
N ALA A 851 -81.51 -35.88 -12.58
CA ALA A 851 -81.13 -35.07 -13.75
C ALA A 851 -82.28 -34.87 -14.77
N ALA A 852 -83.46 -35.46 -14.53
CA ALA A 852 -84.58 -35.45 -15.48
C ALA A 852 -85.66 -34.44 -15.08
N THR A 853 -86.18 -33.70 -16.06
CA THR A 853 -87.32 -32.78 -15.91
C THR A 853 -88.63 -33.38 -16.43
N SER A 854 -88.58 -34.46 -17.22
CA SER A 854 -89.75 -35.21 -17.69
C SER A 854 -89.42 -36.68 -18.04
N TYR A 855 -90.48 -37.49 -18.13
CA TYR A 855 -90.47 -38.91 -18.50
C TYR A 855 -91.48 -39.19 -19.62
N THR A 856 -91.27 -40.25 -20.38
CA THR A 856 -92.20 -40.77 -21.40
C THR A 856 -92.42 -42.26 -21.19
N PHE A 857 -93.68 -42.71 -21.23
CA PHE A 857 -94.13 -44.10 -21.05
C PHE A 857 -94.85 -44.62 -22.30
N THR A 858 -94.72 -45.91 -22.62
CA THR A 858 -95.47 -46.61 -23.67
C THR A 858 -95.82 -48.03 -23.25
N ALA A 859 -97.10 -48.42 -23.32
CA ALA A 859 -97.65 -49.72 -22.94
C ALA A 859 -97.99 -50.57 -24.20
N PRO A 860 -98.38 -51.85 -24.04
CA PRO A 860 -98.78 -52.68 -25.18
C PRO A 860 -99.89 -52.06 -26.03
N ALA A 861 -99.96 -52.42 -27.31
CA ALA A 861 -101.06 -52.00 -28.18
C ALA A 861 -102.41 -52.42 -27.57
N GLY A 862 -103.41 -51.53 -27.64
CA GLY A 862 -104.73 -51.73 -27.02
C GLY A 862 -104.79 -51.47 -25.51
N ALA A 863 -103.67 -51.31 -24.81
CA ALA A 863 -103.65 -50.88 -23.42
C ALA A 863 -103.71 -49.35 -23.28
N VAL A 864 -104.21 -48.85 -22.16
CA VAL A 864 -104.36 -47.40 -21.88
C VAL A 864 -103.54 -47.01 -20.65
N ILE A 865 -102.66 -45.99 -20.78
CA ILE A 865 -101.88 -45.41 -19.66
C ILE A 865 -102.58 -44.18 -19.09
N LYS A 866 -102.68 -44.07 -17.76
CA LYS A 866 -103.11 -42.85 -17.06
C LYS A 866 -102.23 -42.52 -15.86
N SER A 867 -102.02 -41.23 -15.57
CA SER A 867 -101.40 -40.73 -14.33
C SER A 867 -102.34 -39.77 -13.59
N LEU A 868 -101.90 -39.18 -12.48
CA LEU A 868 -102.72 -38.29 -11.65
C LEU A 868 -103.05 -36.98 -12.39
N ASN A 869 -102.08 -36.40 -13.10
CA ASN A 869 -102.27 -35.19 -13.91
C ASN A 869 -102.86 -35.49 -15.30
N PHE A 870 -102.81 -36.74 -15.77
CA PHE A 870 -103.34 -37.16 -17.09
C PHE A 870 -104.38 -38.29 -16.99
N PRO A 871 -105.50 -38.10 -16.24
CA PRO A 871 -106.55 -39.11 -16.07
C PRO A 871 -107.45 -39.25 -17.32
N SER A 872 -107.35 -38.31 -18.26
CA SER A 872 -108.10 -38.27 -19.52
C SER A 872 -107.39 -38.97 -20.69
N ASN A 873 -106.14 -39.43 -20.52
CA ASN A 873 -105.42 -40.12 -21.60
C ASN A 873 -106.13 -41.42 -21.99
N THR A 874 -106.34 -41.61 -23.29
CA THR A 874 -106.98 -42.79 -23.90
C THR A 874 -106.00 -43.63 -24.72
N THR A 875 -104.73 -43.23 -24.78
CA THR A 875 -103.70 -43.89 -25.59
C THR A 875 -102.80 -44.80 -24.75
N ASN A 876 -101.99 -45.62 -25.44
CA ASN A 876 -100.97 -46.45 -24.81
C ASN A 876 -99.69 -45.67 -24.46
N THR A 877 -99.61 -44.35 -24.68
CA THR A 877 -98.39 -43.55 -24.51
C THR A 877 -98.66 -42.29 -23.67
N LEU A 878 -97.68 -41.84 -22.88
CA LEU A 878 -97.83 -40.67 -22.00
C LEU A 878 -96.48 -40.00 -21.71
N THR A 879 -96.39 -38.67 -21.85
CA THR A 879 -95.24 -37.88 -21.38
C THR A 879 -95.67 -36.98 -20.23
N THR A 880 -94.95 -37.04 -19.10
CA THR A 880 -95.26 -36.30 -17.85
C THR A 880 -94.01 -36.18 -16.98
N SER A 881 -94.03 -35.28 -15.98
CA SER A 881 -93.03 -35.23 -14.91
C SER A 881 -93.29 -36.21 -13.75
N GLU A 882 -94.40 -36.95 -13.80
CA GLU A 882 -94.80 -37.92 -12.77
C GLU A 882 -94.09 -39.28 -12.91
N ASN A 883 -93.87 -39.95 -11.78
CA ASN A 883 -93.17 -41.24 -11.67
C ASN A 883 -94.08 -42.43 -11.26
N ALA A 884 -95.41 -42.26 -11.38
CA ALA A 884 -96.41 -43.28 -11.09
C ALA A 884 -97.59 -43.18 -12.08
N PHE A 885 -98.12 -44.34 -12.49
CA PHE A 885 -99.19 -44.44 -13.49
C PHE A 885 -100.00 -45.75 -13.32
N THR A 886 -101.09 -45.86 -14.07
CA THR A 886 -101.91 -47.08 -14.20
C THR A 886 -101.99 -47.52 -15.65
N VAL A 887 -102.14 -48.83 -15.87
CA VAL A 887 -102.34 -49.43 -17.19
C VAL A 887 -103.59 -50.31 -17.14
N THR A 888 -104.54 -50.06 -18.04
CA THR A 888 -105.68 -50.97 -18.28
C THR A 888 -105.36 -51.84 -19.50
N TYR A 889 -105.51 -53.17 -19.37
CA TYR A 889 -105.23 -54.12 -20.44
C TYR A 889 -106.50 -54.48 -21.24
N PRO A 890 -106.41 -54.67 -22.56
CA PRO A 890 -107.56 -55.01 -23.37
C PRO A 890 -108.08 -56.43 -23.07
N VAL A 891 -109.32 -56.71 -23.48
CA VAL A 891 -110.05 -57.95 -23.13
C VAL A 891 -109.53 -59.21 -23.84
N ASP A 892 -108.70 -59.05 -24.87
CA ASP A 892 -108.01 -60.09 -25.64
C ASP A 892 -106.54 -60.30 -25.20
N PHE A 893 -106.08 -59.58 -24.18
CA PHE A 893 -104.66 -59.53 -23.80
C PHE A 893 -104.04 -60.91 -23.50
N VAL A 894 -102.94 -61.22 -24.19
CA VAL A 894 -102.10 -62.40 -23.96
C VAL A 894 -100.76 -62.01 -23.33
N SER A 895 -100.02 -61.10 -23.99
CA SER A 895 -98.70 -60.63 -23.55
C SER A 895 -98.28 -59.35 -24.28
N GLY A 896 -97.34 -58.59 -23.70
CA GLY A 896 -96.72 -57.44 -24.32
C GLY A 896 -95.62 -56.81 -23.46
N THR A 897 -95.14 -55.63 -23.87
CA THR A 897 -94.04 -54.92 -23.21
C THR A 897 -94.46 -53.50 -22.79
N LEU A 898 -93.93 -53.03 -21.66
CA LEU A 898 -94.08 -51.69 -21.10
C LEU A 898 -92.72 -50.97 -21.12
N SER A 899 -92.65 -49.79 -21.72
CA SER A 899 -91.41 -49.08 -22.11
C SER A 899 -91.35 -47.65 -21.56
N PHE A 900 -90.16 -47.11 -21.27
CA PHE A 900 -90.02 -45.70 -20.82
C PHE A 900 -88.65 -45.01 -21.03
N ARG A 901 -88.65 -43.66 -21.00
CA ARG A 901 -87.48 -42.74 -21.15
C ARG A 901 -87.54 -41.53 -20.21
N SER A 902 -86.43 -40.77 -20.11
CA SER A 902 -86.26 -39.50 -19.36
C SER A 902 -85.72 -38.36 -20.25
N ALA A 903 -85.86 -37.09 -19.87
CA ALA A 903 -85.30 -35.93 -20.60
C ALA A 903 -84.91 -34.72 -19.72
N ASN A 904 -84.02 -33.85 -20.22
CA ASN A 904 -83.59 -32.58 -19.61
C ASN A 904 -83.38 -31.47 -20.67
N GLY A 905 -82.94 -30.27 -20.24
CA GLY A 905 -82.73 -29.09 -21.11
C GLY A 905 -81.70 -29.26 -22.25
N CYS A 906 -80.89 -30.32 -22.24
CA CYS A 906 -79.94 -30.67 -23.30
C CYS A 906 -80.37 -31.84 -24.19
N GLY A 907 -81.42 -32.59 -23.84
CA GLY A 907 -81.92 -33.73 -24.62
C GLY A 907 -82.53 -34.88 -23.80
N MET A 908 -82.84 -35.98 -24.49
CA MET A 908 -83.37 -37.21 -23.88
C MET A 908 -82.27 -38.20 -23.46
N SER A 909 -82.66 -39.15 -22.62
CA SER A 909 -81.87 -40.33 -22.25
C SER A 909 -81.60 -41.27 -23.43
N VAL A 910 -80.53 -42.07 -23.29
CA VAL A 910 -80.08 -43.02 -24.31
C VAL A 910 -80.88 -44.32 -24.26
N GLY A 911 -81.76 -44.51 -25.25
CA GLY A 911 -82.63 -45.70 -25.36
C GLY A 911 -83.82 -45.72 -24.37
N PRO A 912 -84.81 -46.61 -24.57
CA PRO A 912 -85.85 -46.90 -23.58
C PRO A 912 -85.49 -48.10 -22.69
N ASN A 913 -86.03 -48.16 -21.46
CA ASN A 913 -86.10 -49.39 -20.66
C ASN A 913 -87.44 -50.11 -20.93
N ASN A 914 -87.45 -51.45 -20.97
CA ASN A 914 -88.57 -52.31 -21.40
C ASN A 914 -88.85 -53.42 -20.36
N GLN A 915 -90.13 -53.76 -20.12
CA GLN A 915 -90.58 -54.73 -19.09
C GLN A 915 -91.74 -55.61 -19.59
N ASP A 916 -91.70 -56.94 -19.34
CA ASP A 916 -92.64 -57.92 -19.92
C ASP A 916 -93.88 -58.25 -19.07
N VAL A 917 -95.07 -58.07 -19.66
CA VAL A 917 -96.38 -58.30 -19.04
C VAL A 917 -97.16 -59.44 -19.74
N ALA A 918 -97.84 -60.32 -19.00
CA ALA A 918 -98.56 -61.47 -19.60
C ALA A 918 -99.73 -62.06 -18.76
N LYS A 919 -100.70 -62.68 -19.45
CA LYS A 919 -101.85 -63.40 -18.87
C LYS A 919 -101.49 -64.71 -18.18
N ALA A 920 -100.48 -65.44 -18.67
CA ALA A 920 -100.11 -66.75 -18.16
C ALA A 920 -99.69 -66.70 -16.67
N MET A 921 -100.05 -67.75 -15.93
CA MET A 921 -99.64 -67.94 -14.52
C MET A 921 -98.22 -68.52 -14.44
N PRO A 922 -97.48 -68.26 -13.33
CA PRO A 922 -96.19 -68.91 -13.10
C PRO A 922 -96.35 -70.44 -12.95
N THR A 923 -95.31 -71.18 -13.34
CA THR A 923 -95.15 -72.60 -13.04
C THR A 923 -95.05 -72.82 -11.51
N PRO A 924 -95.61 -73.90 -10.93
CA PRO A 924 -95.40 -74.23 -9.53
C PRO A 924 -93.91 -74.42 -9.22
N THR A 925 -93.44 -73.89 -8.10
CA THR A 925 -92.03 -73.91 -7.73
C THR A 925 -91.60 -75.22 -7.09
N VAL A 926 -92.49 -75.86 -6.34
CA VAL A 926 -92.22 -77.03 -5.49
C VAL A 926 -93.16 -78.19 -5.84
N LEU A 927 -92.68 -79.43 -5.72
CA LEU A 927 -93.47 -80.65 -5.76
C LEU A 927 -92.77 -81.69 -4.88
N ASN A 928 -93.42 -82.05 -3.78
CA ASN A 928 -92.87 -82.90 -2.72
C ASN A 928 -93.55 -84.26 -2.68
N GLY A 929 -92.83 -85.24 -2.13
CA GLY A 929 -93.20 -86.65 -2.00
C GLY A 929 -91.99 -87.54 -2.28
N PRO A 930 -92.02 -88.85 -1.98
CA PRO A 930 -90.86 -89.70 -2.16
C PRO A 930 -90.52 -89.89 -3.64
N ALA A 931 -89.34 -89.43 -4.04
CA ALA A 931 -88.81 -89.59 -5.39
C ALA A 931 -88.32 -91.01 -5.68
N THR A 932 -88.04 -91.81 -4.64
CA THR A 932 -87.66 -93.22 -4.77
C THR A 932 -88.80 -94.11 -4.27
N VAL A 933 -89.32 -94.97 -5.14
CA VAL A 933 -90.25 -96.04 -4.75
C VAL A 933 -89.41 -97.29 -4.47
N SER A 934 -88.96 -97.40 -3.22
CA SER A 934 -88.21 -98.56 -2.73
C SER A 934 -89.10 -99.79 -2.59
N CYS A 935 -88.50 -100.98 -2.42
CA CYS A 935 -89.24 -102.24 -2.32
C CYS A 935 -90.27 -102.28 -1.18
N ALA A 936 -90.07 -101.49 -0.11
CA ALA A 936 -90.99 -101.41 1.02
C ALA A 936 -92.24 -100.55 0.77
N LEU A 937 -92.26 -99.74 -0.29
CA LEU A 937 -93.38 -98.84 -0.63
C LEU A 937 -94.33 -99.41 -1.70
N ILE A 938 -93.97 -100.54 -2.33
CA ILE A 938 -94.84 -101.22 -3.28
C ILE A 938 -96.06 -101.80 -2.55
N GLY A 939 -97.27 -101.45 -3.01
CA GLY A 939 -98.54 -101.83 -2.41
C GLY A 939 -99.08 -100.89 -1.33
N GLN A 940 -98.32 -99.86 -0.94
CA GLN A 940 -98.72 -98.91 0.12
C GLN A 940 -99.27 -97.60 -0.45
N GLN A 941 -100.04 -96.86 0.37
CA GLN A 941 -100.48 -95.50 0.07
C GLN A 941 -99.36 -94.48 0.31
N VAL A 942 -99.20 -93.53 -0.61
CA VAL A 942 -98.12 -92.54 -0.64
C VAL A 942 -98.68 -91.18 -1.04
N THR A 943 -98.31 -90.12 -0.34
CA THR A 943 -98.83 -88.75 -0.57
C THR A 943 -97.78 -87.82 -1.19
N TYR A 944 -98.23 -86.96 -2.10
CA TYR A 944 -97.47 -85.90 -2.77
C TYR A 944 -98.15 -84.53 -2.53
N THR A 945 -97.39 -83.44 -2.50
CA THR A 945 -97.92 -82.09 -2.22
C THR A 945 -97.22 -80.98 -3.02
N THR A 946 -97.90 -79.85 -3.20
CA THR A 946 -97.33 -78.58 -3.73
C THR A 946 -97.68 -77.42 -2.81
N VAL A 947 -96.95 -76.31 -2.93
CA VAL A 947 -97.39 -75.00 -2.40
C VAL A 947 -98.36 -74.34 -3.38
N GLY A 948 -99.07 -73.30 -2.92
CA GLY A 948 -99.89 -72.44 -3.76
C GLY A 948 -99.17 -71.16 -4.21
N ALA A 949 -99.86 -70.32 -4.98
CA ALA A 949 -99.44 -68.97 -5.35
C ALA A 949 -100.67 -68.03 -5.40
N PRO A 950 -100.49 -66.70 -5.39
CA PRO A 950 -101.61 -65.76 -5.45
C PRO A 950 -102.50 -66.00 -6.68
N ASN A 951 -103.82 -65.95 -6.49
CA ASN A 951 -104.85 -66.19 -7.51
C ASN A 951 -104.88 -67.60 -8.15
N VAL A 952 -104.21 -68.61 -7.57
CA VAL A 952 -104.40 -70.02 -7.97
C VAL A 952 -105.75 -70.52 -7.44
N THR A 953 -106.60 -71.04 -8.34
CA THR A 953 -107.95 -71.53 -8.00
C THR A 953 -108.10 -73.05 -8.07
N SER A 954 -107.23 -73.75 -8.80
CA SER A 954 -107.20 -75.22 -8.85
C SER A 954 -105.84 -75.77 -9.27
N TYR A 955 -105.60 -77.04 -8.94
CA TYR A 955 -104.35 -77.76 -9.21
C TYR A 955 -104.64 -78.99 -10.07
N ILE A 956 -103.94 -79.14 -11.19
CA ILE A 956 -104.16 -80.24 -12.13
C ILE A 956 -103.01 -81.26 -12.00
N TRP A 957 -103.31 -82.43 -11.43
CA TRP A 957 -102.34 -83.52 -11.21
C TRP A 957 -102.36 -84.59 -12.28
N ILE A 958 -101.20 -85.20 -12.55
CA ILE A 958 -101.02 -86.32 -13.49
C ILE A 958 -100.04 -87.34 -12.87
N VAL A 959 -100.40 -88.63 -12.90
CA VAL A 959 -99.63 -89.76 -12.34
C VAL A 959 -99.17 -90.74 -13.45
N PRO A 960 -98.11 -91.55 -13.22
CA PRO A 960 -97.61 -92.49 -14.23
C PRO A 960 -98.31 -93.86 -14.21
N PRO A 961 -98.17 -94.68 -15.27
CA PRO A 961 -98.57 -96.09 -15.26
C PRO A 961 -97.90 -96.87 -14.13
N GLY A 962 -98.62 -97.84 -13.55
CA GLY A 962 -98.19 -98.54 -12.33
C GLY A 962 -98.47 -97.77 -11.03
N ALA A 963 -98.95 -96.53 -11.12
CA ALA A 963 -99.53 -95.77 -10.01
C ALA A 963 -101.05 -95.59 -10.19
N THR A 964 -101.80 -95.51 -9.09
CA THR A 964 -103.24 -95.22 -9.11
C THR A 964 -103.57 -94.14 -8.08
N ILE A 965 -104.34 -93.11 -8.47
CA ILE A 965 -104.81 -92.08 -7.54
C ILE A 965 -105.84 -92.68 -6.61
N VAL A 966 -105.65 -92.48 -5.30
CA VAL A 966 -106.63 -92.80 -4.25
C VAL A 966 -107.49 -91.58 -3.96
N SER A 967 -106.89 -90.40 -3.85
CA SER A 967 -107.59 -89.14 -3.52
C SER A 967 -106.77 -87.88 -3.84
N GLY A 968 -107.41 -86.71 -3.83
CA GLY A 968 -106.74 -85.39 -3.76
C GLY A 968 -106.63 -84.57 -5.06
N GLN A 969 -107.05 -85.12 -6.22
CA GLN A 969 -107.09 -84.38 -7.49
C GLN A 969 -107.84 -83.04 -7.36
N GLY A 970 -107.36 -81.99 -8.01
CA GLY A 970 -107.88 -80.62 -7.88
C GLY A 970 -107.25 -79.79 -6.75
N THR A 971 -106.67 -80.43 -5.73
CA THR A 971 -106.14 -79.78 -4.51
C THR A 971 -104.61 -79.69 -4.47
N ALA A 972 -104.04 -79.05 -3.45
CA ALA A 972 -102.58 -78.99 -3.27
C ALA A 972 -101.93 -80.31 -2.79
N SER A 973 -102.70 -81.38 -2.53
CA SER A 973 -102.22 -82.67 -2.03
C SER A 973 -102.88 -83.85 -2.75
N LEU A 974 -102.13 -84.89 -3.07
CA LEU A 974 -102.57 -86.06 -3.83
C LEU A 974 -102.04 -87.35 -3.19
N THR A 975 -102.90 -88.36 -2.98
CA THR A 975 -102.50 -89.69 -2.48
C THR A 975 -102.65 -90.74 -3.56
N VAL A 976 -101.64 -91.61 -3.70
CA VAL A 976 -101.51 -92.65 -4.74
C VAL A 976 -101.05 -93.98 -4.14
N ILE A 977 -101.31 -95.09 -4.83
CA ILE A 977 -100.68 -96.40 -4.55
C ILE A 977 -99.79 -96.78 -5.73
N PHE A 978 -98.61 -97.32 -5.46
CA PHE A 978 -97.70 -97.88 -6.47
C PHE A 978 -97.75 -99.41 -6.47
N ASN A 979 -97.82 -100.03 -7.65
CA ASN A 979 -97.74 -101.48 -7.81
C ASN A 979 -96.41 -101.90 -8.46
N ASN A 980 -96.16 -103.21 -8.50
CA ASN A 980 -94.85 -103.74 -8.91
C ASN A 980 -94.53 -103.53 -10.40
N ALA A 981 -95.53 -103.18 -11.24
CA ALA A 981 -95.36 -102.85 -12.64
C ALA A 981 -94.95 -101.39 -12.90
N LEU A 982 -94.72 -100.58 -11.85
CA LEU A 982 -94.08 -99.26 -11.97
C LEU A 982 -92.72 -99.39 -12.69
N PRO A 983 -92.49 -98.69 -13.82
CA PRO A 983 -91.22 -98.71 -14.53
C PRO A 983 -90.05 -98.16 -13.72
N ALA A 984 -88.82 -98.49 -14.11
CA ALA A 984 -87.58 -98.08 -13.40
C ALA A 984 -87.45 -96.55 -13.25
N SER A 985 -87.99 -95.78 -14.19
CA SER A 985 -88.16 -94.34 -14.10
C SER A 985 -89.56 -93.96 -14.60
N SER A 986 -90.20 -93.00 -13.94
CA SER A 986 -91.56 -92.53 -14.22
C SER A 986 -91.77 -91.11 -13.68
N THR A 987 -92.92 -90.48 -13.88
CA THR A 987 -93.09 -89.05 -13.53
C THR A 987 -94.48 -88.74 -12.98
N ILE A 988 -94.52 -87.99 -11.88
CA ILE A 988 -95.73 -87.34 -11.34
C ILE A 988 -95.62 -85.82 -11.54
N SER A 989 -96.74 -85.12 -11.75
CA SER A 989 -96.69 -83.67 -12.05
C SER A 989 -97.95 -82.90 -11.66
N VAL A 990 -97.78 -81.58 -11.46
CA VAL A 990 -98.84 -80.62 -11.10
C VAL A 990 -98.66 -79.29 -11.83
N GLN A 991 -99.76 -78.60 -12.16
CA GLN A 991 -99.77 -77.22 -12.67
C GLN A 991 -100.85 -76.39 -11.99
N TYR A 992 -100.64 -75.07 -11.91
CA TYR A 992 -101.64 -74.11 -11.44
C TYR A 992 -102.64 -73.73 -12.55
N ASN A 993 -103.88 -73.46 -12.16
CA ASN A 993 -104.84 -72.66 -12.93
C ASN A 993 -105.35 -71.47 -12.09
N ASN A 994 -105.85 -70.41 -12.74
CA ASN A 994 -106.50 -69.27 -12.09
C ASN A 994 -107.94 -69.07 -12.59
N ALA A 995 -108.64 -68.08 -12.03
CA ALA A 995 -110.04 -67.78 -12.37
C ALA A 995 -110.29 -67.39 -13.85
N CYS A 996 -109.28 -66.88 -14.57
CA CYS A 996 -109.41 -66.46 -15.99
C CYS A 996 -108.82 -67.48 -16.99
N ASN A 997 -108.63 -68.73 -16.54
CA ASN A 997 -107.99 -69.83 -17.26
C ASN A 997 -106.57 -69.51 -17.76
N GLY A 998 -105.84 -68.67 -17.02
CA GLY A 998 -104.39 -68.55 -17.12
C GLY A 998 -103.72 -69.79 -16.55
N ILE A 999 -103.59 -70.84 -17.35
CA ILE A 999 -102.89 -72.07 -16.97
C ILE A 999 -101.38 -71.80 -16.93
N GLY A 1000 -100.73 -72.24 -15.85
CA GLY A 1000 -99.27 -72.18 -15.69
C GLY A 1000 -98.56 -73.43 -16.22
N GLY A 1001 -97.22 -73.40 -16.25
CA GLY A 1001 -96.42 -74.57 -16.61
C GLY A 1001 -96.54 -75.72 -15.61
N LYS A 1002 -96.12 -76.94 -16.01
CA LYS A 1002 -96.10 -78.13 -15.14
C LYS A 1002 -94.80 -78.23 -14.35
N LYS A 1003 -94.90 -78.31 -13.01
CA LYS A 1003 -93.83 -78.86 -12.17
C LYS A 1003 -93.91 -80.38 -12.24
N LYS A 1004 -92.76 -81.03 -12.48
CA LYS A 1004 -92.62 -82.48 -12.57
C LYS A 1004 -91.69 -82.98 -11.46
N LEU A 1005 -91.94 -84.19 -10.98
CA LEU A 1005 -91.07 -84.96 -10.10
C LEU A 1005 -90.90 -86.35 -10.72
N THR A 1006 -89.66 -86.71 -11.01
CA THR A 1006 -89.30 -88.05 -11.49
C THR A 1006 -89.32 -89.01 -10.32
N LEU A 1007 -89.92 -90.19 -10.54
CA LEU A 1007 -89.97 -91.30 -9.62
C LEU A 1007 -89.02 -92.40 -10.12
N THR A 1008 -88.14 -92.88 -9.25
CA THR A 1008 -87.18 -93.96 -9.55
C THR A 1008 -87.55 -95.21 -8.74
N LYS A 1009 -87.59 -96.37 -9.39
CA LYS A 1009 -87.72 -97.66 -8.69
C LYS A 1009 -86.32 -98.16 -8.33
N GLU A 1010 -86.10 -98.48 -7.06
CA GLU A 1010 -84.74 -98.69 -6.53
C GLU A 1010 -84.11 -100.03 -6.95
N SER A 1011 -82.78 -100.03 -7.14
CA SER A 1011 -81.93 -101.20 -7.41
C SER A 1011 -80.58 -101.03 -6.68
N CYS A 1012 -79.84 -102.10 -6.39
CA CYS A 1012 -78.98 -102.17 -5.19
C CYS A 1012 -77.43 -102.13 -5.41
N ALA A 1013 -76.77 -100.96 -5.65
CA ALA A 1013 -75.28 -100.69 -5.56
C ALA A 1013 -74.87 -99.14 -5.70
N ARG A 1014 -73.56 -98.70 -5.72
CA ARG A 1014 -73.07 -97.32 -5.25
C ARG A 1014 -71.87 -96.55 -6.05
N PRO A 1015 -70.99 -95.57 -5.56
CA PRO A 1015 -70.53 -94.32 -6.31
C PRO A 1015 -69.00 -93.82 -6.28
N ALA A 1016 -68.58 -92.68 -6.95
CA ALA A 1016 -67.28 -91.90 -6.79
C ALA A 1016 -67.12 -90.52 -7.59
N ALA A 1017 -66.20 -89.53 -7.23
CA ALA A 1017 -65.44 -88.49 -8.09
C ALA A 1017 -64.87 -87.11 -7.46
N GLU A 1018 -63.86 -86.39 -8.11
CA GLU A 1018 -63.44 -84.89 -8.19
C GLU A 1018 -61.92 -84.35 -8.08
N SER A 1019 -61.55 -83.01 -8.13
CA SER A 1019 -60.36 -82.33 -8.88
C SER A 1019 -59.25 -81.35 -8.21
N VAL A 1020 -58.39 -80.53 -8.96
CA VAL A 1020 -56.94 -80.02 -8.67
C VAL A 1020 -56.47 -78.53 -9.09
N ALA A 1021 -55.20 -78.00 -8.85
CA ALA A 1021 -54.67 -76.57 -8.99
C ALA A 1021 -53.17 -76.26 -9.55
N THR A 1022 -52.45 -75.12 -9.23
CA THR A 1022 -51.23 -74.52 -9.96
C THR A 1022 -50.09 -73.74 -9.18
N THR A 1023 -48.78 -73.78 -9.60
CA THR A 1023 -47.56 -73.17 -8.93
C THR A 1023 -46.34 -72.78 -9.86
N THR A 1024 -45.33 -71.93 -9.44
CA THR A 1024 -44.09 -71.48 -10.19
C THR A 1024 -42.77 -71.30 -9.35
N TYR A 1025 -41.55 -71.26 -9.97
CA TYR A 1025 -40.22 -71.37 -9.28
C TYR A 1025 -39.03 -70.56 -9.91
N SER A 1026 -37.97 -70.24 -9.12
CA SER A 1026 -36.72 -69.54 -9.54
C SER A 1026 -35.52 -70.45 -9.85
N GLU A 1027 -34.32 -69.85 -10.03
CA GLU A 1027 -33.00 -70.51 -10.01
C GLU A 1027 -32.41 -70.65 -8.60
N LEU A 1028 -31.36 -71.48 -8.44
CA LEU A 1028 -30.68 -71.75 -7.16
C LEU A 1028 -29.51 -70.80 -6.88
N TYR A 1029 -29.38 -70.29 -5.64
CA TYR A 1029 -28.28 -69.39 -5.26
C TYR A 1029 -27.82 -69.54 -3.79
N PRO A 1030 -26.50 -69.42 -3.49
CA PRO A 1030 -25.39 -69.37 -4.42
C PRO A 1030 -25.16 -70.74 -5.08
N ASN A 1031 -24.73 -70.75 -6.34
CA ASN A 1031 -24.46 -71.98 -7.11
C ASN A 1031 -23.24 -71.73 -8.02
N PRO A 1032 -22.05 -72.30 -7.76
CA PRO A 1032 -21.76 -73.38 -6.80
C PRO A 1032 -21.91 -73.00 -5.32
N ALA A 1033 -22.68 -73.82 -4.61
CA ALA A 1033 -22.99 -73.72 -3.20
C ALA A 1033 -21.88 -74.33 -2.34
N SER A 1034 -21.58 -73.68 -1.21
CA SER A 1034 -20.94 -74.31 -0.07
C SER A 1034 -21.95 -74.29 1.07
N ASP A 1035 -22.31 -75.49 1.51
CA ASP A 1035 -23.02 -75.78 2.76
C ASP A 1035 -24.51 -75.36 2.83
N VAL A 1036 -24.93 -74.28 2.15
CA VAL A 1036 -26.35 -73.93 1.96
C VAL A 1036 -26.60 -73.41 0.53
N PHE A 1037 -27.78 -73.71 -0.03
CA PHE A 1037 -28.33 -73.03 -1.21
C PHE A 1037 -29.78 -72.56 -0.94
N ASN A 1038 -30.27 -71.61 -1.73
CA ASN A 1038 -31.62 -71.05 -1.65
C ASN A 1038 -32.35 -71.12 -2.99
N ILE A 1039 -33.68 -71.01 -2.95
CA ILE A 1039 -34.58 -70.82 -4.11
C ILE A 1039 -35.78 -69.96 -3.70
N ASP A 1040 -36.37 -69.23 -4.65
CA ASP A 1040 -37.64 -68.52 -4.51
C ASP A 1040 -38.77 -69.23 -5.28
N ILE A 1041 -39.96 -69.31 -4.68
CA ILE A 1041 -41.11 -70.09 -5.17
C ILE A 1041 -42.39 -69.25 -5.03
N ARG A 1042 -43.26 -69.23 -6.06
CA ARG A 1042 -44.52 -68.48 -6.05
C ARG A 1042 -45.72 -69.34 -6.45
N THR A 1043 -46.73 -69.44 -5.58
CA THR A 1043 -47.93 -70.30 -5.76
C THR A 1043 -49.24 -69.52 -5.57
N ASP A 1044 -50.34 -70.02 -6.13
CA ASP A 1044 -51.69 -69.43 -6.01
C ASP A 1044 -52.43 -69.79 -4.71
N LYS A 1045 -51.99 -70.86 -4.02
CA LYS A 1045 -52.58 -71.38 -2.77
C LYS A 1045 -51.49 -71.71 -1.75
N ALA A 1046 -51.84 -71.77 -0.47
CA ALA A 1046 -50.92 -72.33 0.51
C ALA A 1046 -50.83 -73.85 0.35
N SER A 1047 -49.61 -74.40 0.25
CA SER A 1047 -49.35 -75.81 -0.08
C SER A 1047 -48.08 -76.32 0.63
N GLU A 1048 -47.98 -77.61 0.89
CA GLU A 1048 -46.75 -78.21 1.41
C GLU A 1048 -45.86 -78.69 0.25
N THR A 1049 -44.77 -77.98 -0.03
CA THR A 1049 -43.79 -78.42 -1.04
C THR A 1049 -42.71 -79.29 -0.41
N THR A 1050 -42.17 -80.23 -1.19
CA THR A 1050 -41.00 -81.04 -0.79
C THR A 1050 -39.80 -80.71 -1.67
N VAL A 1051 -38.69 -80.32 -1.03
CA VAL A 1051 -37.38 -80.11 -1.66
C VAL A 1051 -36.56 -81.38 -1.52
N SER A 1052 -36.12 -81.97 -2.63
CA SER A 1052 -35.38 -83.23 -2.65
C SER A 1052 -34.09 -83.11 -3.45
N VAL A 1053 -32.95 -83.39 -2.81
CA VAL A 1053 -31.62 -83.32 -3.40
C VAL A 1053 -31.13 -84.74 -3.74
N TYR A 1054 -30.92 -84.98 -5.02
CA TYR A 1054 -30.43 -86.24 -5.59
C TYR A 1054 -28.97 -86.10 -6.03
N ALA A 1055 -28.17 -87.15 -5.82
CA ALA A 1055 -26.85 -87.26 -6.44
C ALA A 1055 -27.00 -87.38 -7.97
N PHE A 1056 -25.96 -87.05 -8.72
CA PHE A 1056 -25.97 -87.18 -10.20
C PHE A 1056 -26.25 -88.61 -10.70
N SER A 1057 -26.08 -89.64 -9.86
CA SER A 1057 -26.46 -91.04 -10.14
C SER A 1057 -27.96 -91.33 -9.98
N GLY A 1058 -28.78 -90.35 -9.61
CA GLY A 1058 -30.23 -90.53 -9.36
C GLY A 1058 -30.61 -90.97 -7.94
N ASN A 1059 -29.63 -91.23 -7.06
CA ASN A 1059 -29.89 -91.59 -5.66
C ASN A 1059 -30.35 -90.36 -4.84
N LEU A 1060 -31.44 -90.46 -4.08
CA LEU A 1060 -31.88 -89.42 -3.14
C LEU A 1060 -30.89 -89.31 -1.97
N VAL A 1061 -30.51 -88.10 -1.58
CA VAL A 1061 -29.49 -87.83 -0.54
C VAL A 1061 -29.99 -86.91 0.58
N SER A 1062 -30.94 -86.02 0.27
CA SER A 1062 -31.68 -85.22 1.26
C SER A 1062 -33.10 -84.95 0.77
N SER A 1063 -34.07 -84.89 1.68
CA SER A 1063 -35.45 -84.51 1.36
C SER A 1063 -36.07 -83.81 2.56
N VAL A 1064 -36.61 -82.60 2.35
CA VAL A 1064 -37.17 -81.73 3.41
C VAL A 1064 -38.48 -81.12 2.93
N LYS A 1065 -39.48 -81.08 3.84
CA LYS A 1065 -40.79 -80.47 3.60
C LYS A 1065 -40.82 -79.03 4.08
N HIS A 1066 -41.45 -78.16 3.30
CA HIS A 1066 -41.61 -76.74 3.60
C HIS A 1066 -43.05 -76.30 3.27
N GLN A 1067 -43.64 -75.50 4.14
CA GLN A 1067 -44.95 -74.90 3.91
C GLN A 1067 -44.78 -73.63 3.04
N LEU A 1068 -45.44 -73.60 1.89
CA LEU A 1068 -45.58 -72.42 1.04
C LEU A 1068 -46.84 -71.66 1.44
N ASN A 1069 -46.73 -70.34 1.52
CA ASN A 1069 -47.87 -69.43 1.54
C ASN A 1069 -48.25 -69.06 0.10
N ALA A 1070 -49.53 -68.77 -0.14
CA ALA A 1070 -49.96 -68.15 -1.38
C ALA A 1070 -49.21 -66.80 -1.57
N GLY A 1071 -48.61 -66.59 -2.74
CA GLY A 1071 -47.58 -65.56 -2.93
C GLY A 1071 -46.18 -66.16 -3.00
N ALA A 1072 -45.15 -65.36 -2.66
CA ALA A 1072 -43.74 -65.71 -2.83
C ALA A 1072 -43.09 -66.18 -1.51
N ASN A 1073 -42.22 -67.18 -1.60
CA ASN A 1073 -41.55 -67.85 -0.48
C ASN A 1073 -40.09 -68.13 -0.84
N THR A 1074 -39.16 -67.98 0.09
CA THR A 1074 -37.74 -68.35 -0.08
C THR A 1074 -37.41 -69.57 0.78
N ILE A 1075 -36.78 -70.60 0.22
CA ILE A 1075 -36.36 -71.81 0.95
C ILE A 1075 -34.84 -71.93 0.94
N ALA A 1076 -34.24 -71.96 2.13
CA ALA A 1076 -32.84 -72.32 2.35
C ALA A 1076 -32.69 -73.81 2.66
N THR A 1077 -31.73 -74.50 2.04
CA THR A 1077 -31.48 -75.94 2.22
C THR A 1077 -30.01 -76.21 2.56
N ASP A 1078 -29.77 -76.85 3.71
CA ASP A 1078 -28.43 -77.29 4.16
C ASP A 1078 -27.96 -78.52 3.37
N ILE A 1079 -26.73 -78.43 2.85
CA ILE A 1079 -26.00 -79.43 2.09
C ILE A 1079 -24.56 -79.62 2.61
N SER A 1080 -24.25 -79.12 3.80
CA SER A 1080 -22.92 -79.20 4.45
C SER A 1080 -22.37 -80.62 4.53
N ARG A 1081 -23.26 -81.59 4.78
CA ARG A 1081 -22.95 -83.03 4.91
C ARG A 1081 -22.86 -83.76 3.57
N LEU A 1082 -23.12 -83.08 2.44
CA LEU A 1082 -23.01 -83.69 1.11
C LEU A 1082 -21.56 -83.59 0.59
N PRO A 1083 -20.98 -84.67 0.02
CA PRO A 1083 -19.70 -84.62 -0.66
C PRO A 1083 -19.67 -83.59 -1.79
N LYS A 1084 -18.48 -83.07 -2.11
CA LYS A 1084 -18.28 -82.15 -3.24
C LYS A 1084 -18.65 -82.85 -4.56
N GLY A 1085 -19.43 -82.19 -5.41
CA GLY A 1085 -19.98 -82.81 -6.62
C GLY A 1085 -21.19 -82.09 -7.22
N ILE A 1086 -21.82 -82.72 -8.22
CA ILE A 1086 -23.02 -82.23 -8.88
C ILE A 1086 -24.24 -82.99 -8.35
N TYR A 1087 -25.32 -82.25 -8.10
CA TYR A 1087 -26.59 -82.73 -7.57
C TYR A 1087 -27.75 -82.17 -8.41
N ILE A 1088 -28.90 -82.85 -8.34
CA ILE A 1088 -30.16 -82.39 -8.93
C ILE A 1088 -31.13 -82.11 -7.78
N VAL A 1089 -31.68 -80.90 -7.73
CA VAL A 1089 -32.70 -80.52 -6.76
C VAL A 1089 -34.07 -80.58 -7.45
N ARG A 1090 -35.02 -81.27 -6.83
CA ARG A 1090 -36.40 -81.38 -7.29
C ARG A 1090 -37.35 -80.76 -6.27
N PHE A 1091 -38.32 -80.01 -6.77
CA PHE A 1091 -39.41 -79.42 -6.03
C PHE A 1091 -40.71 -80.13 -6.39
N THR A 1092 -41.59 -80.37 -5.43
CA THR A 1092 -42.86 -81.05 -5.66
C THR A 1092 -43.92 -80.46 -4.75
N ASP A 1093 -44.86 -79.73 -5.35
CA ASP A 1093 -46.08 -79.22 -4.72
C ASP A 1093 -47.24 -80.17 -5.08
N PRO A 1094 -47.90 -80.83 -4.11
CA PRO A 1094 -48.96 -81.80 -4.38
C PRO A 1094 -50.29 -81.16 -4.84
N SER A 1095 -50.42 -79.83 -4.80
CA SER A 1095 -51.61 -79.11 -5.27
C SER A 1095 -51.59 -78.79 -6.78
N SER A 1096 -50.42 -78.89 -7.41
CA SER A 1096 -50.20 -78.78 -8.86
C SER A 1096 -49.69 -80.09 -9.45
N SER A 1097 -50.09 -80.45 -10.67
CA SER A 1097 -49.69 -81.72 -11.30
C SER A 1097 -48.25 -81.78 -11.82
N GLU A 1098 -47.41 -80.77 -11.55
CA GLU A 1098 -46.05 -80.64 -12.09
C GLU A 1098 -44.99 -80.54 -10.99
N ALA A 1099 -43.78 -81.05 -11.27
CA ALA A 1099 -42.68 -81.09 -10.32
C ALA A 1099 -41.39 -80.59 -10.98
N GLU A 1100 -40.83 -79.50 -10.44
CA GLU A 1100 -39.79 -78.71 -11.09
C GLU A 1100 -38.37 -79.15 -10.68
N THR A 1101 -37.37 -78.99 -11.56
CA THR A 1101 -35.98 -79.40 -11.26
C THR A 1101 -34.92 -78.35 -11.60
N ARG A 1102 -33.83 -78.32 -10.81
CA ARG A 1102 -32.68 -77.43 -10.97
C ARG A 1102 -31.36 -78.17 -10.70
N LYS A 1103 -30.26 -77.71 -11.30
CA LYS A 1103 -28.92 -78.29 -11.11
C LYS A 1103 -28.16 -77.54 -10.00
N LEU A 1104 -27.55 -78.29 -9.07
CA LEU A 1104 -26.76 -77.78 -7.97
C LEU A 1104 -25.31 -78.27 -8.06
N ILE A 1105 -24.35 -77.43 -7.69
CA ILE A 1105 -22.92 -77.79 -7.60
C ILE A 1105 -22.44 -77.52 -6.17
N LYS A 1106 -22.07 -78.57 -5.42
CA LYS A 1106 -21.47 -78.46 -4.08
C LYS A 1106 -19.94 -78.36 -4.21
N LYS A 1107 -19.38 -77.25 -3.71
CA LYS A 1107 -17.93 -77.01 -3.62
C LYS A 1107 -17.35 -77.31 -2.23
#